data_AF-A0A0X1KS31-F1
#
_entry.id   AF-A0A0X1KS31-F1
#
_cell.length_a   1.000
_cell.length_b   1.000
_cell.length_c   1.000
_cell.angle_alpha   90.00
_cell.angle_beta   90.00
_cell.angle_gamma   90.00
#
_symmetry.space_group_name_H-M   'P 1'
#
loop_
_entity.id
_entity.type
_entity.pdbx_description
1 polymer ?
#
loop_
_entity_poly.entity_id
_entity_poly.type
_entity_poly.pdbx_seq_one_letter_code
_entity_poly.pdbx_strand_id
1 'polypeptide(L)'
;MIFAVFESLCPNCGGRIDAERLEKGLVCERCLPEPKEGDLCELLEKRQFYESVCELMEKERRFAEFFHLGVGNPPWSLQRHWAKRIFQGQSFAIVAPTGVGKTTFGAAMACFLEGKAYILVPTRVLVKQVKQRCESLSNKRVIAYTGRESEKERIRKGDFDVLITTNMFLSRNFDALEDKRFDFIFVDDTDSLLKSGKNVDKVLRLLGFTQRQIDLAVRNQLQEEPKPKGILVVSSATLRPKTNRAVLFKELLGFDVSPVRISLRNVLDTYLHVGNEEEALERLVEWIRKLGDGGFIYISSRFGKEGVDKIVSWLRKHKIEAVSYEEFDPGEFRKKKFKVAVGISMPNNVLVRGLDLPDVVRYAIFLNVPHVSFPMRFENENVQRALLVALRNLVQDERIEKYLSWIISKRRRTIDQSQEIAKFLSEQLSKEEILEKLKSSNDVLIEENDSDLFISLADAATYVQASGRTSRMFAGGVSRGISLVIFWNEKLFNNLKKRLRLFFDEIDFVHAEDVDWQQELERVDEDRNKIVKLFSAKMPTQISVKSSLVIVESPNKARTIARFFGTPQMRFVDDVLVWETTTGDRLIAITASLGHVFDLVENEGLYGILEQGDHYVPIYASIKVCEECREQTTNQTCSKKHAKIQDKLKLISAFRKLAVQFDEILIATDPDAEGEKIAYDLTLALRPFNGNIRRAEFHEVTKNAFTRAIDVTRTVDENLVKAQIARRILDRWVGFELSSRLWRAFKRYDLSAGRVQTPVLGWVIERTELVKQRKALVKLLVRDEVQNSVWLSFEMDNPLAAKKLVSELAGKKLSIVGQFEQDLQPPKPYNTATILSELAGRVSSSMLMDILQELFEQGLITYHRTDSFTVSEAGIKLAEQIISEDFSRELFHPRRYPSEGAHECIRITKRLKTEELRLWIELGKVSFSNPKQSLFVYDAIYRKFLASQMKPTKVLKKKLRLELASNTFEWELVDGIIEHGFDLILPFKVQHLEGKPFVASVDIKLVPKMVPFTQGSLIKQMQERGLGRPSTYAKIVQNLLERGYIVQRGEYLFATALGRRVFLWLNEHYPNFASELLTRELEEKSDLIERGEMDHQELIRSLRLSELFS
;
A
#
# COMPACT_ATOMS: atom_id res chain seq x y z
N MET A 1 32.27 6.89 -8.27
CA MET A 1 31.82 7.20 -9.64
C MET A 1 31.33 5.93 -10.30
N ILE A 2 30.15 5.95 -10.92
CA ILE A 2 29.55 4.82 -11.61
C ILE A 2 29.74 5.04 -13.10
N PHE A 3 30.54 4.20 -13.75
CA PHE A 3 30.71 4.25 -15.20
C PHE A 3 29.55 3.50 -15.86
N ALA A 4 28.73 4.19 -16.64
CA ALA A 4 27.65 3.57 -17.41
C ALA A 4 27.26 4.46 -18.60
N VAL A 5 26.74 3.83 -19.65
CA VAL A 5 26.23 4.50 -20.85
C VAL A 5 24.77 4.12 -21.06
N PHE A 6 23.94 5.10 -21.44
CA PHE A 6 22.52 4.89 -21.69
C PHE A 6 22.17 5.23 -23.14
N GLU A 7 21.48 4.29 -23.78
CA GLU A 7 20.87 4.49 -25.09
C GLU A 7 19.64 5.36 -25.00
N SER A 8 19.51 6.26 -25.98
CA SER A 8 18.33 7.09 -26.20
C SER A 8 17.92 7.99 -25.02
N LEU A 9 18.85 8.32 -24.10
CA LEU A 9 18.55 9.06 -22.88
C LEU A 9 18.93 10.54 -22.91
N CYS A 10 19.70 11.01 -23.90
CA CYS A 10 20.04 12.43 -23.99
C CYS A 10 18.77 13.32 -24.00
N PRO A 11 18.64 14.29 -23.10
CA PRO A 11 17.40 15.07 -22.95
C PRO A 11 17.14 16.02 -24.13
N ASN A 12 18.17 16.34 -24.93
CA ASN A 12 18.03 17.18 -26.12
C ASN A 12 17.82 16.37 -27.39
N CYS A 13 18.75 15.48 -27.76
CA CYS A 13 18.70 14.77 -29.05
C CYS A 13 18.15 13.35 -28.99
N GLY A 14 17.86 12.81 -27.81
CA GLY A 14 17.43 11.42 -27.65
C GLY A 14 18.49 10.41 -28.11
N GLY A 15 19.77 10.78 -28.13
CA GLY A 15 20.90 9.91 -28.44
C GLY A 15 21.55 9.29 -27.20
N ARG A 16 22.62 8.53 -27.45
CA ARG A 16 23.50 7.94 -26.42
C ARG A 16 24.13 9.02 -25.53
N ILE A 17 24.21 8.75 -24.23
CA ILE A 17 24.80 9.64 -23.22
C ILE A 17 25.38 8.82 -22.07
N ASP A 18 26.47 9.30 -21.48
CA ASP A 18 27.10 8.73 -20.29
C ASP A 18 26.35 9.12 -19.00
N ALA A 19 26.49 8.30 -17.97
CA ALA A 19 25.84 8.51 -16.68
C ALA A 19 26.36 9.76 -15.96
N GLU A 20 27.66 10.09 -16.09
CA GLU A 20 28.26 11.25 -15.42
C GLU A 20 27.61 12.57 -15.86
N ARG A 21 27.38 12.73 -17.17
CA ARG A 21 26.69 13.90 -17.71
C ARG A 21 25.23 13.95 -17.27
N LEU A 22 24.54 12.81 -17.21
CA LEU A 22 23.17 12.74 -16.68
C LEU A 22 23.11 13.08 -15.18
N GLU A 23 24.08 12.64 -14.38
CA GLU A 23 24.21 13.01 -12.96
C GLU A 23 24.40 14.52 -12.79
N LYS A 24 25.12 15.18 -13.70
CA LYS A 24 25.26 16.64 -13.71
C LYS A 24 24.05 17.37 -14.32
N GLY A 25 23.02 16.64 -14.78
CA GLY A 25 21.84 17.21 -15.42
C GLY A 25 22.10 17.75 -16.84
N LEU A 26 23.17 17.29 -17.50
CA LEU A 26 23.62 17.77 -18.80
C LEU A 26 23.07 16.94 -19.98
N VAL A 27 23.33 17.43 -21.19
CA VAL A 27 23.10 16.73 -22.48
C VAL A 27 24.35 15.99 -22.94
N CYS A 28 24.25 15.14 -23.96
CA CYS A 28 25.40 14.40 -24.48
C CYS A 28 26.46 15.32 -25.12
N GLU A 29 27.68 14.80 -25.29
CA GLU A 29 28.82 15.52 -25.88
C GLU A 29 28.52 16.09 -27.27
N ARG A 30 27.67 15.43 -28.07
CA ARG A 30 27.27 15.94 -29.39
C ARG A 30 26.40 17.21 -29.32
N CYS A 31 25.63 17.35 -28.24
CA CYS A 31 24.77 18.52 -28.04
C CYS A 31 25.49 19.65 -27.31
N LEU A 32 26.44 19.30 -26.42
CA LEU A 32 27.23 20.24 -25.65
C LEU A 32 28.65 19.65 -25.46
N PRO A 33 29.61 19.97 -26.35
CA PRO A 33 30.94 19.37 -26.32
C PRO A 33 31.67 19.57 -24.98
N GLU A 34 31.67 20.80 -24.45
CA GLU A 34 32.26 21.12 -23.16
C GLU A 34 31.20 21.04 -22.04
N PRO A 35 31.38 20.19 -21.01
CA PRO A 35 30.44 20.13 -19.90
C PRO A 35 30.47 21.45 -19.11
N LYS A 36 29.39 22.23 -19.19
CA LYS A 36 29.19 23.47 -18.44
C LYS A 36 27.89 23.36 -17.66
N GLU A 37 27.95 23.64 -16.36
CA GLU A 37 26.76 23.70 -15.50
C GLU A 37 26.01 25.02 -15.70
N GLY A 38 24.67 24.96 -15.74
CA GLY A 38 23.82 26.13 -15.97
C GLY A 38 22.45 25.73 -16.51
N ASP A 39 21.64 26.73 -16.89
CA ASP A 39 20.35 26.48 -17.53
C ASP A 39 20.57 25.93 -18.94
N LEU A 40 20.09 24.70 -19.18
CA LEU A 40 20.16 24.07 -20.50
C LEU A 40 19.46 24.88 -21.58
N CYS A 41 18.44 25.68 -21.23
CA CYS A 41 17.82 26.58 -22.18
C CYS A 41 18.81 27.65 -22.66
N GLU A 42 19.69 28.15 -21.81
CA GLU A 42 20.71 29.15 -22.20
C GLU A 42 21.92 28.50 -22.88
N LEU A 43 22.33 27.31 -22.45
CA LEU A 43 23.55 26.64 -22.92
C LEU A 43 23.41 25.95 -24.28
N LEU A 44 22.19 25.55 -24.69
CA LEU A 44 21.97 24.83 -25.94
C LEU A 44 21.83 25.76 -27.15
N GLU A 45 22.79 25.70 -28.07
CA GLU A 45 22.72 26.40 -29.36
C GLU A 45 21.59 25.87 -30.26
N LYS A 46 21.37 24.54 -30.27
CA LYS A 46 20.30 23.88 -31.02
C LYS A 46 19.44 23.04 -30.08
N ARG A 47 18.23 23.55 -29.82
CA ARG A 47 17.23 22.91 -28.97
C ARG A 47 16.32 22.03 -29.83
N GLN A 48 16.39 20.72 -29.57
CA GLN A 48 15.59 19.68 -30.23
C GLN A 48 14.41 19.30 -29.33
N PHE A 49 14.45 18.15 -28.65
CA PHE A 49 13.36 17.73 -27.75
C PHE A 49 13.21 18.66 -26.54
N TYR A 50 14.29 19.31 -26.12
CA TYR A 50 14.30 20.18 -24.94
C TYR A 50 13.63 21.55 -25.16
N GLU A 51 13.35 21.95 -26.42
CA GLU A 51 12.68 23.22 -26.74
C GLU A 51 11.33 23.34 -26.03
N SER A 52 10.56 22.25 -26.03
CA SER A 52 9.24 22.20 -25.38
C SER A 52 9.30 22.47 -23.86
N VAL A 53 10.42 22.15 -23.20
CA VAL A 53 10.63 22.44 -21.78
C VAL A 53 10.95 23.92 -21.59
N CYS A 54 11.81 24.49 -22.44
CA CYS A 54 12.15 25.91 -22.38
C CYS A 54 10.94 26.80 -22.64
N GLU A 55 10.13 26.49 -23.66
CA GLU A 55 8.88 27.22 -23.92
C GLU A 55 7.89 27.15 -22.74
N LEU A 56 7.81 26.00 -22.08
CA LEU A 56 6.94 25.80 -20.92
C LEU A 56 7.40 26.65 -19.73
N MET A 57 8.71 26.64 -19.44
CA MET A 57 9.30 27.42 -18.35
C MET A 57 9.14 28.93 -18.59
N GLU A 58 9.34 29.39 -19.83
CA GLU A 58 9.15 30.79 -20.19
C GLU A 58 7.68 31.23 -20.04
N LYS A 59 6.73 30.39 -20.47
CA LYS A 59 5.29 30.66 -20.29
C LYS A 59 4.91 30.72 -18.81
N GLU A 60 5.47 29.84 -17.97
CA GLU A 60 5.25 29.86 -16.52
C GLU A 60 5.80 31.14 -15.88
N ARG A 61 7.02 31.56 -16.25
CA ARG A 61 7.63 32.79 -15.75
C ARG A 61 6.77 34.01 -16.09
N ARG A 62 6.36 34.15 -17.36
CA ARG A 62 5.48 35.24 -17.82
C ARG A 62 4.13 35.24 -17.10
N PHE A 63 3.55 34.06 -16.87
CA PHE A 63 2.32 33.96 -16.09
C PHE A 63 2.53 34.37 -14.63
N ALA A 64 3.65 33.99 -14.02
CA ALA A 64 3.95 34.33 -12.64
C ALA A 64 4.13 35.84 -12.45
N GLU A 65 4.79 36.52 -13.38
CA GLU A 65 4.89 37.99 -13.41
C GLU A 65 3.52 38.64 -13.57
N PHE A 66 2.73 38.19 -14.55
CA PHE A 66 1.35 38.66 -14.76
C PHE A 66 0.49 38.50 -13.50
N PHE A 67 0.56 37.33 -12.87
CA PHE A 67 -0.17 37.04 -11.65
C PHE A 67 0.28 37.92 -10.48
N HIS A 68 1.60 38.14 -10.33
CA HIS A 68 2.13 38.99 -9.28
C HIS A 68 1.68 40.44 -9.40
N LEU A 69 1.79 41.02 -10.60
CA LEU A 69 1.35 42.39 -10.88
C LEU A 69 -0.16 42.56 -10.67
N GLY A 70 -0.95 41.56 -11.06
CA GLY A 70 -2.40 41.62 -11.01
C GLY A 70 -3.04 41.30 -9.65
N VAL A 71 -2.44 40.37 -8.87
CA VAL A 71 -2.99 39.88 -7.60
C VAL A 71 -2.26 40.48 -6.39
N GLY A 72 -1.08 41.08 -6.59
CA GLY A 72 -0.25 41.70 -5.55
C GLY A 72 0.69 40.72 -4.83
N ASN A 73 0.65 39.43 -5.17
CA ASN A 73 1.52 38.38 -4.62
C ASN A 73 1.88 37.37 -5.72
N PRO A 74 3.08 36.76 -5.72
CA PRO A 74 3.44 35.74 -6.70
C PRO A 74 2.54 34.50 -6.56
N PRO A 75 2.33 33.74 -7.66
CA PRO A 75 1.54 32.52 -7.57
C PRO A 75 2.22 31.51 -6.66
N TRP A 76 1.41 30.80 -5.87
CA TRP A 76 1.87 29.73 -4.99
C TRP A 76 2.36 28.52 -5.80
N SER A 77 3.15 27.62 -5.21
CA SER A 77 3.62 26.39 -5.86
C SER A 77 2.49 25.64 -6.57
N LEU A 78 1.37 25.37 -5.87
CA LEU A 78 0.21 24.69 -6.48
C LEU A 78 -0.36 25.43 -7.69
N GLN A 79 -0.37 26.77 -7.68
CA GLN A 79 -0.86 27.56 -8.79
C GLN A 79 0.10 27.52 -9.98
N ARG A 80 1.41 27.54 -9.73
CA ARG A 80 2.45 27.33 -10.76
C ARG A 80 2.33 25.93 -11.38
N HIS A 81 2.13 24.93 -10.53
CA HIS A 81 1.89 23.55 -10.91
C HIS A 81 0.67 23.42 -11.84
N TRP A 82 -0.46 24.05 -11.50
CA TRP A 82 -1.64 24.10 -12.37
C TRP A 82 -1.37 24.83 -13.68
N ALA A 83 -0.62 25.95 -13.65
CA ALA A 83 -0.27 26.69 -14.86
C ALA A 83 0.55 25.82 -15.83
N LYS A 84 1.57 25.10 -15.33
CA LYS A 84 2.38 24.18 -16.13
C LYS A 84 1.52 23.10 -16.81
N ARG A 85 0.53 22.53 -16.12
CA ARG A 85 -0.42 21.57 -16.72
C ARG A 85 -1.21 22.17 -17.87
N ILE A 86 -1.74 23.40 -17.68
CA ILE A 86 -2.51 24.11 -18.70
C ILE A 86 -1.63 24.39 -19.93
N PHE A 87 -0.40 24.85 -19.73
CA PHE A 87 0.52 25.11 -20.85
C PHE A 87 0.96 23.84 -21.60
N GLN A 88 0.87 22.67 -20.96
CA GLN A 88 1.04 21.36 -21.61
C GLN A 88 -0.25 20.80 -22.23
N GLY A 89 -1.35 21.58 -22.26
CA GLY A 89 -2.61 21.17 -22.87
C GLY A 89 -3.43 20.16 -22.05
N GLN A 90 -3.16 20.03 -20.75
CA GLN A 90 -3.76 19.00 -19.91
C GLN A 90 -4.99 19.54 -19.16
N SER A 91 -6.11 18.81 -19.27
CA SER A 91 -7.31 19.03 -18.44
C SER A 91 -7.20 18.26 -17.12
N PHE A 92 -7.73 18.82 -16.02
CA PHE A 92 -7.62 18.19 -14.70
C PHE A 92 -8.65 18.70 -13.69
N ALA A 93 -8.83 17.92 -12.62
CA ALA A 93 -9.52 18.35 -11.42
C ALA A 93 -8.52 18.93 -10.39
N ILE A 94 -8.82 20.09 -9.81
CA ILE A 94 -7.98 20.70 -8.78
C ILE A 94 -8.14 19.91 -7.47
N VAL A 95 -7.07 19.21 -7.08
CA VAL A 95 -6.91 18.61 -5.75
C VAL A 95 -6.14 19.60 -4.86
N ALA A 96 -6.87 20.31 -3.99
CA ALA A 96 -6.24 21.23 -3.04
C ALA A 96 -7.15 21.60 -1.88
N PRO A 97 -6.56 21.99 -0.73
CA PRO A 97 -7.29 22.58 0.40
C PRO A 97 -8.22 23.74 0.01
N THR A 98 -9.10 24.13 0.93
CA THR A 98 -9.81 25.41 0.85
C THR A 98 -8.84 26.56 1.09
N GLY A 99 -9.12 27.74 0.52
CA GLY A 99 -8.30 28.94 0.72
C GLY A 99 -7.08 29.09 -0.19
N VAL A 100 -6.78 28.13 -1.08
CA VAL A 100 -5.63 28.19 -2.01
C VAL A 100 -5.79 29.13 -3.23
N GLY A 101 -6.87 29.90 -3.27
CA GLY A 101 -7.12 30.85 -4.37
C GLY A 101 -7.54 30.22 -5.71
N LYS A 102 -8.27 29.09 -5.72
CA LYS A 102 -8.75 28.40 -6.93
C LYS A 102 -9.44 29.34 -7.92
N THR A 103 -10.42 30.12 -7.46
CA THR A 103 -11.16 31.07 -8.28
C THR A 103 -10.28 32.22 -8.78
N THR A 104 -9.34 32.69 -7.95
CA THR A 104 -8.36 33.73 -8.33
C THR A 104 -7.44 33.22 -9.44
N PHE A 105 -6.95 31.98 -9.32
CA PHE A 105 -6.16 31.32 -10.36
C PHE A 105 -6.94 31.17 -11.67
N GLY A 106 -8.18 30.66 -11.61
CA GLY A 106 -9.02 30.51 -12.81
C GLY A 106 -9.27 31.84 -13.53
N ALA A 107 -9.52 32.92 -12.79
CA ALA A 107 -9.68 34.26 -13.33
C ALA A 107 -8.38 34.79 -13.98
N ALA A 108 -7.25 34.67 -13.29
CA ALA A 108 -5.95 35.10 -13.81
C ALA A 108 -5.54 34.33 -15.06
N MET A 109 -5.73 33.00 -15.08
CA MET A 109 -5.42 32.17 -16.24
C MET A 109 -6.30 32.51 -17.44
N ALA A 110 -7.61 32.71 -17.24
CA ALA A 110 -8.51 33.15 -18.30
C ALA A 110 -8.10 34.51 -18.90
N CYS A 111 -7.62 35.43 -18.07
CA CYS A 111 -7.11 36.72 -18.51
C CYS A 111 -5.76 36.60 -19.24
N PHE A 112 -4.91 35.65 -18.85
CA PHE A 112 -3.58 35.44 -19.43
C PHE A 112 -3.61 34.76 -20.81
N LEU A 113 -4.38 33.68 -20.98
CA LEU A 113 -4.41 32.89 -22.22
C LEU A 113 -5.04 33.65 -23.39
N GLU A 114 -4.44 33.70 -24.57
CA GLU A 114 -4.95 34.52 -25.69
C GLU A 114 -6.36 34.13 -26.21
N GLY A 115 -6.75 32.86 -26.06
CA GLY A 115 -8.03 32.32 -26.55
C GLY A 115 -9.28 32.72 -25.74
N LYS A 116 -10.45 32.22 -26.18
CA LYS A 116 -11.72 32.46 -25.49
C LYS A 116 -11.82 31.62 -24.22
N ALA A 117 -12.08 32.28 -23.10
CA ALA A 117 -12.22 31.63 -21.80
C ALA A 117 -13.68 31.64 -21.29
N TYR A 118 -14.08 30.57 -20.60
CA TYR A 118 -15.37 30.45 -19.93
C TYR A 118 -15.21 30.08 -18.46
N ILE A 119 -15.74 30.92 -17.57
CA ILE A 119 -15.75 30.69 -16.13
C ILE A 119 -17.19 30.40 -15.66
N LEU A 120 -17.36 29.26 -15.02
CA LEU A 120 -18.60 28.79 -14.42
C LEU A 120 -18.51 28.84 -12.89
N VAL A 121 -19.37 29.65 -12.26
CA VAL A 121 -19.41 29.83 -10.79
C VAL A 121 -20.80 29.47 -10.23
N PRO A 122 -20.92 29.10 -8.95
CA PRO A 122 -22.20 28.61 -8.41
C PRO A 122 -23.25 29.71 -8.20
N THR A 123 -22.85 30.96 -7.91
CA THR A 123 -23.77 32.03 -7.52
C THR A 123 -23.58 33.31 -8.35
N ARG A 124 -24.66 34.10 -8.48
CA ARG A 124 -24.61 35.41 -9.16
C ARG A 124 -23.72 36.42 -8.44
N VAL A 125 -23.53 36.28 -7.12
CA VAL A 125 -22.61 37.12 -6.34
C VAL A 125 -21.17 36.87 -6.80
N LEU A 126 -20.78 35.59 -6.93
CA LEU A 126 -19.47 35.22 -7.44
C LEU A 126 -19.28 35.66 -8.89
N VAL A 127 -20.31 35.62 -9.73
CA VAL A 127 -20.23 36.16 -11.11
C VAL A 127 -19.75 37.61 -11.12
N LYS A 128 -20.31 38.46 -10.24
CA LYS A 128 -19.90 39.87 -10.13
C LYS A 128 -18.49 40.03 -9.60
N GLN A 129 -18.13 39.26 -8.56
CA GLN A 129 -16.80 39.31 -7.95
C GLN A 129 -15.70 38.88 -8.93
N VAL A 130 -15.92 37.79 -9.67
CA VAL A 130 -14.96 37.32 -10.67
C VAL A 130 -14.86 38.29 -11.84
N LYS A 131 -15.97 38.90 -12.26
CA LYS A 131 -15.96 39.95 -13.29
C LYS A 131 -15.03 41.10 -12.90
N GLN A 132 -15.24 41.67 -11.72
CA GLN A 132 -14.41 42.79 -11.21
C GLN A 132 -12.94 42.40 -11.19
N ARG A 133 -12.63 41.16 -10.78
CA ARG A 133 -11.26 40.65 -10.75
C ARG A 133 -10.66 40.49 -12.14
N CYS A 134 -11.40 39.96 -13.12
CA CYS A 134 -10.90 39.86 -14.49
C CYS A 134 -10.66 41.25 -15.13
N GLU A 135 -11.55 42.21 -14.85
CA GLU A 135 -11.42 43.61 -15.32
C GLU A 135 -10.21 44.32 -14.67
N SER A 136 -9.87 44.00 -13.41
CA SER A 136 -8.66 44.53 -12.77
C SER A 136 -7.36 43.89 -13.27
N LEU A 137 -7.43 42.67 -13.81
CA LEU A 137 -6.25 41.89 -14.24
C LEU A 137 -5.86 42.16 -15.69
N SER A 138 -6.81 42.49 -16.56
CA SER A 138 -6.55 42.64 -18.00
C SER A 138 -7.57 43.54 -18.69
N ASN A 139 -7.16 44.14 -19.82
CA ASN A 139 -8.03 44.94 -20.69
C ASN A 139 -8.91 44.10 -21.65
N LYS A 140 -9.09 42.80 -21.38
CA LYS A 140 -9.90 41.91 -22.21
C LYS A 140 -11.39 42.23 -22.10
N ARG A 141 -12.17 41.88 -23.14
CA ARG A 141 -13.63 42.01 -23.12
C ARG A 141 -14.25 40.95 -22.21
N VAL A 142 -14.52 41.32 -20.97
CA VAL A 142 -15.18 40.46 -19.98
C VAL A 142 -16.70 40.65 -20.02
N ILE A 143 -17.44 39.58 -20.24
CA ILE A 143 -18.92 39.56 -20.13
C ILE A 143 -19.33 38.65 -18.97
N ALA A 144 -20.21 39.16 -18.12
CA ALA A 144 -20.78 38.40 -17.01
C ALA A 144 -22.32 38.44 -17.07
N TYR A 145 -22.96 37.27 -17.03
CA TYR A 145 -24.43 37.20 -17.07
C TYR A 145 -25.03 37.37 -15.67
N THR A 146 -25.72 38.48 -15.44
CA THR A 146 -26.41 38.81 -14.19
C THR A 146 -27.92 38.65 -14.27
N GLY A 147 -28.46 38.41 -15.48
CA GLY A 147 -29.88 38.18 -15.74
C GLY A 147 -30.51 39.16 -16.73
N ARG A 148 -29.74 40.02 -17.40
CA ARG A 148 -30.25 41.03 -18.34
C ARG A 148 -30.20 40.52 -19.78
N GLU A 149 -31.22 40.82 -20.60
CA GLU A 149 -31.22 40.35 -21.99
C GLU A 149 -30.22 41.03 -22.91
N SER A 150 -29.82 42.27 -22.58
CA SER A 150 -28.69 42.91 -23.25
C SER A 150 -27.38 42.13 -23.09
N GLU A 151 -27.18 41.45 -21.95
CA GLU A 151 -26.01 40.60 -21.71
C GLU A 151 -26.11 39.31 -22.54
N LYS A 152 -27.29 38.68 -22.56
CA LYS A 152 -27.54 37.45 -23.32
C LYS A 152 -27.33 37.63 -24.82
N GLU A 153 -27.77 38.77 -25.36
CA GLU A 153 -27.61 39.07 -26.79
C GLU A 153 -26.13 39.29 -27.17
N ARG A 154 -25.35 39.93 -26.30
CA ARG A 154 -23.89 40.05 -26.50
C ARG A 154 -23.19 38.69 -26.46
N ILE A 155 -23.63 37.79 -25.57
CA ILE A 155 -23.13 36.40 -25.50
C ILE A 155 -23.42 35.67 -26.83
N ARG A 156 -24.65 35.79 -27.34
CA ARG A 156 -25.06 35.17 -28.62
C ARG A 156 -24.21 35.68 -29.81
N LYS A 157 -23.93 36.99 -29.85
CA LYS A 157 -23.03 37.59 -30.85
C LYS A 157 -21.57 37.15 -30.70
N GLY A 158 -21.17 36.64 -29.53
CA GLY A 158 -19.81 36.18 -29.27
C GLY A 158 -18.79 37.30 -29.07
N ASP A 159 -19.25 38.50 -28.71
CA ASP A 159 -18.43 39.70 -28.46
C ASP A 159 -17.82 39.69 -27.05
N PHE A 160 -16.98 38.70 -26.78
CA PHE A 160 -16.24 38.57 -25.52
C PHE A 160 -14.97 37.74 -25.72
N ASP A 161 -14.00 38.00 -24.85
CA ASP A 161 -12.79 37.18 -24.69
C ASP A 161 -12.92 36.29 -23.45
N VAL A 162 -13.56 36.81 -22.39
CA VAL A 162 -13.85 36.05 -21.16
C VAL A 162 -15.36 36.09 -20.87
N LEU A 163 -15.98 34.92 -20.78
CA LEU A 163 -17.37 34.76 -20.38
C LEU A 163 -17.46 34.26 -18.93
N ILE A 164 -18.33 34.85 -18.11
CA ILE A 164 -18.57 34.46 -16.72
C ILE A 164 -20.07 34.24 -16.50
N THR A 165 -20.48 33.02 -16.17
CA THR A 165 -21.89 32.72 -15.91
C THR A 165 -22.07 31.76 -14.73
N THR A 166 -23.33 31.48 -14.40
CA THR A 166 -23.66 30.43 -13.43
C THR A 166 -23.93 29.10 -14.12
N ASN A 167 -23.78 27.99 -13.41
CA ASN A 167 -24.17 26.66 -13.91
C ASN A 167 -25.64 26.59 -14.36
N MET A 168 -26.52 27.42 -13.79
CA MET A 168 -27.91 27.55 -14.23
C MET A 168 -28.04 28.15 -15.64
N PHE A 169 -27.17 29.10 -15.99
CA PHE A 169 -27.16 29.70 -17.32
C PHE A 169 -26.80 28.66 -18.38
N LEU A 170 -25.73 27.88 -18.17
CA LEU A 170 -25.35 26.78 -19.04
C LEU A 170 -26.50 25.76 -19.24
N SER A 171 -27.25 25.49 -18.16
CA SER A 171 -28.37 24.57 -18.22
C SER A 171 -29.53 25.09 -19.08
N ARG A 172 -29.88 26.39 -18.95
CA ARG A 172 -31.11 26.95 -19.55
C ARG A 172 -30.90 27.65 -20.89
N ASN A 173 -29.71 28.18 -21.17
CA ASN A 173 -29.43 29.05 -22.31
C ASN A 173 -28.27 28.51 -23.17
N PHE A 174 -28.22 27.19 -23.37
CA PHE A 174 -27.14 26.58 -24.15
C PHE A 174 -27.24 26.92 -25.65
N ASP A 175 -28.42 27.25 -26.14
CA ASP A 175 -28.68 27.78 -27.48
C ASP A 175 -27.80 29.00 -27.81
N ALA A 176 -27.51 29.84 -26.82
CA ALA A 176 -26.64 31.01 -26.98
C ALA A 176 -25.13 30.66 -27.06
N LEU A 177 -24.75 29.42 -26.76
CA LEU A 177 -23.36 28.95 -26.68
C LEU A 177 -23.04 27.81 -27.66
N GLU A 178 -24.03 27.19 -28.29
CA GLU A 178 -23.89 25.93 -29.03
C GLU A 178 -22.90 26.02 -30.21
N ASP A 179 -22.84 27.17 -30.87
CA ASP A 179 -21.94 27.49 -31.97
C ASP A 179 -20.57 28.02 -31.50
N LYS A 180 -20.39 28.27 -30.19
CA LYS A 180 -19.15 28.82 -29.63
C LYS A 180 -18.18 27.71 -29.24
N ARG A 181 -16.89 28.04 -29.23
CA ARG A 181 -15.80 27.17 -28.75
C ARG A 181 -14.95 27.96 -27.78
N PHE A 182 -14.37 27.25 -26.82
CA PHE A 182 -13.56 27.82 -25.76
C PHE A 182 -12.25 27.05 -25.63
N ASP A 183 -11.16 27.79 -25.56
CA ASP A 183 -9.80 27.27 -25.39
C ASP A 183 -9.54 26.94 -23.92
N PHE A 184 -10.25 27.61 -23.00
CA PHE A 184 -10.17 27.38 -21.57
C PHE A 184 -11.54 27.45 -20.91
N ILE A 185 -11.90 26.42 -20.15
CA ILE A 185 -13.11 26.39 -19.33
C ILE A 185 -12.70 26.13 -17.88
N PHE A 186 -13.11 27.00 -16.96
CA PHE A 186 -12.91 26.86 -15.53
C PHE A 186 -14.25 26.66 -14.81
N VAL A 187 -14.37 25.61 -14.01
CA VAL A 187 -15.57 25.30 -13.23
C VAL A 187 -15.25 25.35 -11.74
N ASP A 188 -15.74 26.39 -11.07
CA ASP A 188 -15.48 26.62 -9.64
C ASP A 188 -16.24 25.64 -8.73
N ASP A 189 -17.47 25.26 -9.12
CA ASP A 189 -18.30 24.27 -8.42
C ASP A 189 -18.70 23.13 -9.35
N THR A 190 -18.02 22.00 -9.17
CA THR A 190 -18.20 20.78 -9.95
C THR A 190 -19.43 19.98 -9.53
N ASP A 191 -19.85 20.07 -8.26
CA ASP A 191 -21.02 19.33 -7.79
C ASP A 191 -22.29 19.79 -8.51
N SER A 192 -22.44 21.11 -8.73
CA SER A 192 -23.59 21.62 -9.47
C SER A 192 -23.54 21.32 -10.97
N LEU A 193 -22.35 21.15 -11.56
CA LEU A 193 -22.19 20.63 -12.92
C LEU A 193 -22.67 19.17 -13.01
N LEU A 194 -22.23 18.32 -12.09
CA LEU A 194 -22.51 16.88 -12.06
C LEU A 194 -23.95 16.50 -11.67
N LYS A 195 -24.80 17.48 -11.30
CA LYS A 195 -26.23 17.25 -11.06
C LYS A 195 -26.98 16.77 -12.30
N SER A 196 -26.52 17.11 -13.51
CA SER A 196 -27.19 16.78 -14.77
C SER A 196 -26.19 16.29 -15.80
N GLY A 197 -26.39 15.08 -16.33
CA GLY A 197 -25.56 14.53 -17.41
C GLY A 197 -25.54 15.42 -18.67
N LYS A 198 -26.64 16.11 -18.96
CA LYS A 198 -26.73 17.06 -20.09
C LYS A 198 -25.73 18.21 -19.96
N ASN A 199 -25.42 18.66 -18.75
CA ASN A 199 -24.45 19.75 -18.55
C ASN A 199 -23.02 19.28 -18.83
N VAL A 200 -22.70 18.02 -18.52
CA VAL A 200 -21.40 17.42 -18.88
C VAL A 200 -21.26 17.37 -20.41
N ASP A 201 -22.27 16.84 -21.10
CA ASP A 201 -22.28 16.78 -22.57
C ASP A 201 -22.11 18.20 -23.19
N LYS A 202 -22.80 19.20 -22.65
CA LYS A 202 -22.68 20.60 -23.08
C LYS A 202 -21.27 21.15 -22.94
N VAL A 203 -20.60 20.95 -21.80
CA VAL A 203 -19.21 21.39 -21.61
C VAL A 203 -18.28 20.71 -22.60
N LEU A 204 -18.42 19.40 -22.81
CA LEU A 204 -17.62 18.65 -23.78
C LEU A 204 -17.84 19.17 -25.22
N ARG A 205 -19.08 19.51 -25.59
CA ARG A 205 -19.37 20.12 -26.89
C ARG A 205 -18.68 21.48 -27.07
N LEU A 206 -18.60 22.28 -26.01
CA LEU A 206 -17.88 23.56 -26.02
C LEU A 206 -16.37 23.41 -26.18
N LEU A 207 -15.80 22.27 -25.73
CA LEU A 207 -14.40 21.87 -25.95
C LEU A 207 -14.15 21.23 -27.32
N GLY A 208 -15.19 21.11 -28.16
CA GLY A 208 -15.09 20.65 -29.54
C GLY A 208 -15.47 19.19 -29.79
N PHE A 209 -15.96 18.45 -28.80
CA PHE A 209 -16.43 17.07 -29.01
C PHE A 209 -17.81 17.04 -29.68
N THR A 210 -17.98 16.11 -30.61
CA THR A 210 -19.29 15.83 -31.24
C THR A 210 -20.15 14.95 -30.34
N GLN A 211 -21.48 15.03 -30.50
CA GLN A 211 -22.40 14.17 -29.75
C GLN A 211 -22.13 12.67 -30.01
N ARG A 212 -21.77 12.32 -31.24
CA ARG A 212 -21.40 10.94 -31.62
C ARG A 212 -20.16 10.44 -30.84
N GLN A 213 -19.12 11.27 -30.74
CA GLN A 213 -17.92 10.91 -29.97
C GLN A 213 -18.25 10.72 -28.49
N ILE A 214 -19.06 11.61 -27.91
CA ILE A 214 -19.51 11.52 -26.52
C ILE A 214 -20.27 10.21 -26.29
N ASP A 215 -21.21 9.85 -27.15
CA ASP A 215 -22.03 8.64 -26.96
C ASP A 215 -21.24 7.34 -27.20
N LEU A 216 -20.24 7.35 -28.09
CA LEU A 216 -19.29 6.24 -28.24
C LEU A 216 -18.36 6.10 -27.02
N ALA A 217 -17.90 7.21 -26.45
CA ALA A 217 -17.05 7.23 -25.26
C ALA A 217 -17.75 6.62 -24.05
N VAL A 218 -19.03 6.94 -23.82
CA VAL A 218 -19.81 6.32 -22.71
C VAL A 218 -19.87 4.79 -22.83
N ARG A 219 -19.80 4.25 -24.07
CA ARG A 219 -19.88 2.81 -24.34
C ARG A 219 -18.52 2.13 -24.43
N ASN A 220 -17.41 2.85 -24.22
CA ASN A 220 -16.03 2.38 -24.45
C ASN A 220 -15.83 1.81 -25.87
N GLN A 221 -16.42 2.47 -26.87
CA GLN A 221 -16.39 2.04 -28.29
C GLN A 221 -15.65 3.03 -29.20
N LEU A 222 -14.82 3.91 -28.65
CA LEU A 222 -13.97 4.80 -29.44
C LEU A 222 -12.81 4.00 -30.04
N GLN A 223 -12.62 4.14 -31.36
CA GLN A 223 -11.48 3.52 -32.08
C GLN A 223 -10.21 4.37 -32.00
N GLU A 224 -10.37 5.70 -31.97
CA GLU A 224 -9.29 6.67 -31.80
C GLU A 224 -9.71 7.72 -30.76
N GLU A 225 -8.76 8.15 -29.93
CA GLU A 225 -9.00 9.17 -28.92
C GLU A 225 -9.03 10.58 -29.56
N PRO A 226 -10.18 11.27 -29.55
CA PRO A 226 -10.26 12.60 -30.11
C PRO A 226 -9.48 13.60 -29.25
N LYS A 227 -8.58 14.38 -29.85
CA LYS A 227 -7.86 15.45 -29.15
C LYS A 227 -8.83 16.60 -28.81
N PRO A 228 -8.87 17.08 -27.56
CA PRO A 228 -9.69 18.22 -27.19
C PRO A 228 -9.18 19.50 -27.87
N LYS A 229 -10.08 20.41 -28.23
CA LYS A 229 -9.73 21.73 -28.80
C LYS A 229 -9.51 22.81 -27.74
N GLY A 230 -9.71 22.48 -26.47
CA GLY A 230 -9.55 23.38 -25.34
C GLY A 230 -9.28 22.62 -24.05
N ILE A 231 -9.03 23.35 -22.97
CA ILE A 231 -8.65 22.81 -21.66
C ILE A 231 -9.79 23.00 -20.67
N LEU A 232 -10.10 21.95 -19.92
CA LEU A 232 -11.06 21.99 -18.83
C LEU A 232 -10.36 21.87 -17.49
N VAL A 233 -10.62 22.83 -16.61
CA VAL A 233 -10.21 22.78 -15.20
C VAL A 233 -11.44 22.82 -14.34
N VAL A 234 -11.60 21.82 -13.47
CA VAL A 234 -12.74 21.74 -12.54
C VAL A 234 -12.25 21.69 -11.10
N SER A 235 -13.00 22.22 -10.15
CA SER A 235 -12.77 21.93 -8.73
C SER A 235 -13.00 20.44 -8.44
N SER A 236 -12.35 19.88 -7.42
CA SER A 236 -12.68 18.53 -6.93
C SER A 236 -14.15 18.42 -6.54
N ALA A 237 -14.84 17.37 -6.99
CA ALA A 237 -16.21 17.10 -6.53
C ALA A 237 -16.24 16.74 -5.04
N THR A 238 -17.27 17.20 -4.33
CA THR A 238 -17.50 16.88 -2.91
C THR A 238 -18.54 15.78 -2.75
N LEU A 239 -19.47 15.67 -3.70
CA LEU A 239 -20.56 14.71 -3.70
C LEU A 239 -20.33 13.62 -4.73
N ARG A 240 -20.87 12.41 -4.44
CA ARG A 240 -20.91 11.34 -5.44
C ARG A 240 -21.70 11.82 -6.67
N PRO A 241 -21.16 11.68 -7.89
CA PRO A 241 -21.89 12.02 -9.09
C PRO A 241 -23.19 11.23 -9.15
N LYS A 242 -24.31 11.90 -9.44
CA LYS A 242 -25.62 11.26 -9.63
C LYS A 242 -25.82 10.71 -11.05
N THR A 243 -24.78 10.76 -11.88
CA THR A 243 -24.82 10.45 -13.31
C THR A 243 -23.60 9.62 -13.71
N ASN A 244 -23.82 8.63 -14.59
CA ASN A 244 -22.73 7.83 -15.17
C ASN A 244 -21.89 8.62 -16.18
N ARG A 245 -22.34 9.83 -16.59
CA ARG A 245 -21.61 10.71 -17.51
C ARG A 245 -20.28 11.24 -16.94
N ALA A 246 -20.02 11.08 -15.64
CA ALA A 246 -18.72 11.43 -15.04
C ALA A 246 -17.55 10.60 -15.60
N VAL A 247 -17.81 9.42 -16.17
CA VAL A 247 -16.78 8.60 -16.83
C VAL A 247 -16.18 9.31 -18.05
N LEU A 248 -16.92 10.23 -18.69
CA LEU A 248 -16.46 10.94 -19.88
C LEU A 248 -15.24 11.83 -19.65
N PHE A 249 -15.06 12.39 -18.44
CA PHE A 249 -13.84 13.16 -18.13
C PHE A 249 -12.60 12.28 -18.26
N LYS A 250 -12.71 11.01 -17.85
CA LYS A 250 -11.60 10.07 -17.93
C LYS A 250 -11.34 9.67 -19.38
N GLU A 251 -12.39 9.22 -20.08
CA GLU A 251 -12.25 8.65 -21.43
C GLU A 251 -11.96 9.70 -22.53
N LEU A 252 -12.33 10.97 -22.34
CA LEU A 252 -12.11 12.04 -23.34
C LEU A 252 -11.06 13.07 -22.95
N LEU A 253 -10.81 13.26 -21.65
CA LEU A 253 -9.92 14.32 -21.14
C LEU A 253 -8.79 13.78 -20.26
N GLY A 254 -8.74 12.48 -19.99
CA GLY A 254 -7.64 11.83 -19.25
C GLY A 254 -7.65 12.07 -17.74
N PHE A 255 -8.76 12.49 -17.13
CA PHE A 255 -8.82 12.65 -15.66
C PHE A 255 -10.20 12.27 -15.09
N ASP A 256 -10.25 11.74 -13.87
CA ASP A 256 -11.53 11.50 -13.20
C ASP A 256 -11.96 12.68 -12.33
N VAL A 257 -13.25 12.68 -11.97
CA VAL A 257 -13.86 13.71 -11.12
C VAL A 257 -14.45 13.03 -9.89
N SER A 258 -13.69 12.09 -9.34
CA SER A 258 -14.12 11.32 -8.18
C SER A 258 -14.26 12.25 -6.97
N PRO A 259 -15.20 11.97 -6.04
CA PRO A 259 -15.31 12.74 -4.83
C PRO A 259 -14.03 12.60 -4.02
N VAL A 260 -13.29 13.69 -3.83
CA VAL A 260 -12.08 13.67 -3.02
C VAL A 260 -12.53 13.71 -1.57
N ARG A 261 -12.71 12.53 -0.99
CA ARG A 261 -12.87 12.40 0.45
C ARG A 261 -11.50 12.45 1.05
N ILE A 262 -11.09 13.63 1.49
CA ILE A 262 -9.88 13.80 2.27
C ILE A 262 -10.15 13.17 3.64
N SER A 263 -9.50 12.04 3.96
CA SER A 263 -9.64 11.38 5.28
C SER A 263 -8.67 11.96 6.31
N LEU A 264 -7.99 13.06 5.98
CA LEU A 264 -7.04 13.71 6.86
C LEU A 264 -7.74 14.24 8.12
N ARG A 265 -7.50 13.50 9.20
CA ARG A 265 -8.00 13.76 10.54
C ARG A 265 -6.79 13.72 11.46
N ASN A 266 -6.47 14.85 12.08
CA ASN A 266 -5.46 14.97 13.13
C ASN A 266 -6.19 15.19 14.46
N VAL A 267 -6.88 14.15 14.91
CA VAL A 267 -7.69 14.19 16.13
C VAL A 267 -7.11 13.24 17.15
N LEU A 268 -6.96 13.72 18.38
CA LEU A 268 -6.68 12.88 19.53
C LEU A 268 -7.99 12.21 19.97
N ASP A 269 -8.11 10.92 19.69
CA ASP A 269 -9.24 10.10 20.12
C ASP A 269 -9.02 9.59 21.53
N THR A 270 -9.88 10.03 22.45
CA THR A 270 -9.84 9.65 23.86
C THR A 270 -11.13 9.01 24.30
N TYR A 271 -11.04 8.18 25.33
CA TYR A 271 -12.19 7.56 25.96
C TYR A 271 -12.12 7.64 27.48
N LEU A 272 -13.30 7.63 28.08
CA LEU A 272 -13.47 7.52 29.52
C LEU A 272 -14.63 6.57 29.79
N HIS A 273 -14.35 5.51 30.54
CA HIS A 273 -15.37 4.60 31.04
C HIS A 273 -15.96 5.16 32.34
N VAL A 274 -17.28 5.17 32.46
CA VAL A 274 -18.03 5.58 33.65
C VAL A 274 -19.10 4.53 33.96
N GLY A 275 -19.55 4.45 35.22
CA GLY A 275 -20.47 3.42 35.66
C GLY A 275 -21.90 3.59 35.12
N ASN A 276 -22.36 4.84 34.94
CA ASN A 276 -23.74 5.13 34.52
C ASN A 276 -23.88 6.51 33.84
N GLU A 277 -25.10 6.81 33.38
CA GLU A 277 -25.43 8.06 32.69
C GLU A 277 -25.30 9.31 33.59
N GLU A 278 -25.65 9.21 34.88
CA GLU A 278 -25.57 10.34 35.83
C GLU A 278 -24.11 10.76 36.05
N GLU A 279 -23.22 9.80 36.29
CA GLU A 279 -21.78 10.03 36.38
C GLU A 279 -21.24 10.63 35.08
N ALA A 280 -21.71 10.15 33.92
CA ALA A 280 -21.34 10.72 32.63
C ALA A 280 -21.70 12.21 32.51
N LEU A 281 -22.83 12.66 33.06
CA LEU A 281 -23.24 14.06 33.05
C LEU A 281 -22.39 14.94 33.96
N GLU A 282 -21.94 14.42 35.10
CA GLU A 282 -21.02 15.11 36.00
C GLU A 282 -19.65 15.27 35.34
N ARG A 283 -19.11 14.16 34.80
CA ARG A 283 -17.83 14.14 34.08
C ARG A 283 -17.87 15.04 32.84
N LEU A 284 -19.00 15.12 32.14
CA LEU A 284 -19.17 16.06 31.01
C LEU A 284 -18.91 17.51 31.43
N VAL A 285 -19.43 17.95 32.58
CA VAL A 285 -19.23 19.32 33.08
C VAL A 285 -17.76 19.57 33.43
N GLU A 286 -17.10 18.61 34.08
CA GLU A 286 -15.68 18.67 34.41
C GLU A 286 -14.81 18.82 33.16
N TRP A 287 -15.06 17.97 32.15
CA TRP A 287 -14.31 17.99 30.90
C TRP A 287 -14.54 19.26 30.08
N ILE A 288 -15.75 19.80 30.03
CA ILE A 288 -16.00 21.10 29.37
C ILE A 288 -15.21 22.22 30.06
N ARG A 289 -15.15 22.23 31.40
CA ARG A 289 -14.36 23.22 32.15
C ARG A 289 -12.87 23.07 31.88
N LYS A 290 -12.37 21.84 31.77
CA LYS A 290 -10.97 21.54 31.48
C LYS A 290 -10.57 21.91 30.05
N LEU A 291 -11.42 21.60 29.06
CA LEU A 291 -11.14 21.84 27.64
C LEU A 291 -11.44 23.28 27.21
N GLY A 292 -12.33 24.00 27.91
CA GLY A 292 -12.65 25.39 27.66
C GLY A 292 -13.68 25.60 26.54
N ASP A 293 -13.55 26.70 25.78
CA ASP A 293 -14.53 27.08 24.75
C ASP A 293 -14.33 26.30 23.44
N GLY A 294 -15.32 26.38 22.53
CA GLY A 294 -15.22 25.81 21.17
C GLY A 294 -15.60 24.33 21.08
N GLY A 295 -16.47 23.86 21.97
CA GLY A 295 -16.85 22.44 22.07
C GLY A 295 -18.13 22.08 21.33
N PHE A 296 -18.13 20.93 20.66
CA PHE A 296 -19.35 20.26 20.20
C PHE A 296 -19.68 19.05 21.08
N ILE A 297 -20.90 19.00 21.58
CA ILE A 297 -21.39 17.90 22.41
C ILE A 297 -22.40 17.10 21.59
N TYR A 298 -22.17 15.80 21.49
CA TYR A 298 -23.02 14.89 20.74
C TYR A 298 -23.69 13.90 21.68
N ILE A 299 -25.01 13.82 21.61
CA ILE A 299 -25.79 12.81 22.33
C ILE A 299 -26.28 11.72 21.37
N SER A 300 -26.71 10.58 21.93
CA SER A 300 -27.31 9.51 21.13
C SER A 300 -28.55 9.99 20.37
N SER A 301 -28.72 9.44 19.17
CA SER A 301 -29.90 9.62 18.32
C SER A 301 -31.22 9.28 19.03
N ARG A 302 -31.18 8.36 20.00
CA ARG A 302 -32.33 7.88 20.77
C ARG A 302 -33.00 8.98 21.60
N PHE A 303 -32.23 9.92 22.14
CA PHE A 303 -32.78 10.96 23.03
C PHE A 303 -33.49 12.09 22.26
N GLY A 304 -33.32 12.14 20.95
CA GLY A 304 -33.97 13.13 20.09
C GLY A 304 -33.72 14.58 20.52
N LYS A 305 -34.68 15.45 20.17
CA LYS A 305 -34.62 16.88 20.50
C LYS A 305 -34.76 17.14 22.00
N GLU A 306 -35.70 16.47 22.66
CA GLU A 306 -35.92 16.64 24.10
C GLU A 306 -34.65 16.35 24.91
N GLY A 307 -33.85 15.36 24.50
CA GLY A 307 -32.54 15.10 25.07
C GLY A 307 -31.57 16.26 24.93
N VAL A 308 -31.51 16.89 23.75
CA VAL A 308 -30.65 18.07 23.53
C VAL A 308 -31.06 19.19 24.48
N ASP A 309 -32.35 19.49 24.58
CA ASP A 309 -32.87 20.57 25.42
C ASP A 309 -32.61 20.30 26.92
N LYS A 310 -32.71 19.03 27.35
CA LYS A 310 -32.32 18.60 28.70
C LYS A 310 -30.84 18.85 28.99
N ILE A 311 -29.94 18.46 28.08
CA ILE A 311 -28.49 18.67 28.25
C ILE A 311 -28.13 20.16 28.21
N VAL A 312 -28.72 20.94 27.31
CA VAL A 312 -28.50 22.40 27.27
C VAL A 312 -28.95 23.04 28.57
N SER A 313 -30.10 22.65 29.11
CA SER A 313 -30.61 23.13 30.40
C SER A 313 -29.70 22.72 31.56
N TRP A 314 -29.21 21.48 31.57
CA TRP A 314 -28.26 20.96 32.55
C TRP A 314 -26.95 21.76 32.55
N LEU A 315 -26.37 22.01 31.37
CA LEU A 315 -25.14 22.79 31.23
C LEU A 315 -25.33 24.24 31.68
N ARG A 316 -26.45 24.87 31.33
CA ARG A 316 -26.78 26.24 31.78
C ARG A 316 -26.95 26.31 33.30
N LYS A 317 -27.57 25.31 33.94
CA LYS A 317 -27.66 25.21 35.41
C LYS A 317 -26.28 25.15 36.06
N HIS A 318 -25.30 24.55 35.39
CA HIS A 318 -23.90 24.47 35.84
C HIS A 318 -23.03 25.65 35.38
N LYS A 319 -23.65 26.76 34.95
CA LYS A 319 -23.01 28.00 34.48
C LYS A 319 -22.15 27.83 33.21
N ILE A 320 -22.54 26.93 32.32
CA ILE A 320 -21.93 26.76 31.00
C ILE A 320 -22.88 27.33 29.93
N GLU A 321 -22.38 28.27 29.14
CA GLU A 321 -23.11 28.88 28.02
C GLU A 321 -23.22 27.88 26.86
N ALA A 322 -24.34 27.15 26.82
CA ALA A 322 -24.64 26.14 25.80
C ALA A 322 -25.78 26.57 24.87
N VAL A 323 -25.72 26.15 23.61
CA VAL A 323 -26.75 26.35 22.58
C VAL A 323 -27.15 25.03 21.91
N SER A 324 -28.42 24.92 21.50
CA SER A 324 -28.92 23.80 20.71
C SER A 324 -28.50 23.92 19.24
N TYR A 325 -28.31 22.79 18.54
CA TYR A 325 -28.00 22.78 17.12
C TYR A 325 -29.06 23.49 16.24
N GLU A 326 -30.30 23.62 16.70
CA GLU A 326 -31.37 24.31 15.95
C GLU A 326 -31.21 25.83 15.96
N GLU A 327 -30.73 26.37 17.08
CA GLU A 327 -30.47 27.80 17.29
C GLU A 327 -29.01 28.16 16.98
N PHE A 328 -28.23 27.22 16.44
CA PHE A 328 -26.80 27.40 16.23
C PHE A 328 -26.53 28.38 15.10
N ASP A 329 -25.99 29.54 15.45
CA ASP A 329 -25.42 30.49 14.49
C ASP A 329 -23.88 30.46 14.49
N PRO A 330 -23.24 30.18 13.34
CA PRO A 330 -21.77 30.14 13.24
C PRO A 330 -21.08 31.47 13.55
N GLY A 331 -21.73 32.61 13.31
CA GLY A 331 -21.18 33.94 13.56
C GLY A 331 -21.19 34.29 15.05
N GLU A 332 -22.25 33.95 15.76
CA GLU A 332 -22.35 34.10 17.22
C GLU A 332 -21.35 33.19 17.96
N PHE A 333 -21.16 31.96 17.46
CA PHE A 333 -20.16 31.04 18.01
C PHE A 333 -18.73 31.57 17.86
N ARG A 334 -18.40 32.20 16.71
CA ARG A 334 -17.10 32.89 16.51
C ARG A 334 -16.89 34.06 17.46
N LYS A 335 -17.96 34.76 17.83
CA LYS A 335 -17.92 35.85 18.82
C LYS A 335 -17.87 35.34 20.26
N LYS A 336 -17.79 34.02 20.48
CA LYS A 336 -17.77 33.37 21.80
C LYS A 336 -19.01 33.69 22.66
N LYS A 337 -20.18 33.90 22.06
CA LYS A 337 -21.46 34.07 22.78
C LYS A 337 -21.89 32.78 23.50
N PHE A 338 -21.47 31.64 22.97
CA PHE A 338 -21.69 30.32 23.56
C PHE A 338 -20.35 29.58 23.58
N LYS A 339 -20.09 28.85 24.68
CA LYS A 339 -18.89 28.03 24.84
C LYS A 339 -18.99 26.70 24.11
N VAL A 340 -20.19 26.10 24.13
CA VAL A 340 -20.45 24.78 23.54
C VAL A 340 -21.77 24.73 22.78
N ALA A 341 -21.83 23.89 21.75
CA ALA A 341 -23.07 23.58 21.03
C ALA A 341 -23.42 22.10 21.20
N VAL A 342 -24.70 21.81 21.44
CA VAL A 342 -25.21 20.46 21.69
C VAL A 342 -26.01 19.98 20.49
N GLY A 343 -25.69 18.79 19.99
CA GLY A 343 -26.35 18.18 18.84
C GLY A 343 -26.54 16.69 18.96
N ILE A 344 -27.20 16.12 17.96
CA ILE A 344 -27.52 14.70 17.90
C ILE A 344 -26.49 14.01 16.99
N SER A 345 -26.03 12.84 17.40
CA SER A 345 -25.15 11.96 16.60
C SER A 345 -25.89 11.34 15.41
N MET A 346 -26.22 12.15 14.39
CA MET A 346 -26.83 11.69 13.14
C MET A 346 -26.16 12.32 11.91
N PRO A 347 -26.05 11.62 10.77
CA PRO A 347 -25.37 12.13 9.57
C PRO A 347 -25.92 13.45 8.99
N ASN A 348 -27.19 13.74 9.26
CA ASN A 348 -27.90 14.92 8.74
C ASN A 348 -27.90 16.10 9.72
N ASN A 349 -27.42 15.92 10.96
CA ASN A 349 -27.35 17.00 11.94
C ASN A 349 -26.32 18.05 11.49
N VAL A 350 -26.64 19.34 11.67
CA VAL A 350 -25.84 20.48 11.19
C VAL A 350 -24.45 20.52 11.84
N LEU A 351 -24.34 20.13 13.12
CA LEU A 351 -23.06 20.04 13.83
C LEU A 351 -22.22 18.84 13.35
N VAL A 352 -22.84 17.80 12.79
CA VAL A 352 -22.15 16.63 12.19
C VAL A 352 -21.80 16.92 10.72
N ARG A 353 -22.65 17.67 10.02
CA ARG A 353 -22.54 17.93 8.58
C ARG A 353 -23.02 19.33 8.22
N GLY A 354 -22.26 20.03 7.38
CA GLY A 354 -22.69 21.29 6.76
C GLY A 354 -22.06 22.54 7.34
N LEU A 355 -21.29 22.41 8.43
CA LEU A 355 -20.51 23.50 9.01
C LEU A 355 -19.01 23.27 8.85
N ASP A 356 -18.29 24.36 8.56
CA ASP A 356 -16.83 24.41 8.51
C ASP A 356 -16.34 25.62 9.32
N LEU A 357 -15.91 25.34 10.55
CA LEU A 357 -15.46 26.32 11.56
C LEU A 357 -14.06 25.95 12.09
N PRO A 358 -13.06 25.83 11.20
CA PRO A 358 -11.71 25.38 11.55
C PRO A 358 -10.99 26.35 12.50
N ASP A 359 -11.46 27.59 12.58
CA ASP A 359 -10.91 28.68 13.38
C ASP A 359 -11.34 28.65 14.86
N VAL A 360 -12.46 27.96 15.20
CA VAL A 360 -13.05 28.03 16.56
C VAL A 360 -13.38 26.68 17.17
N VAL A 361 -13.77 25.68 16.37
CA VAL A 361 -14.13 24.36 16.93
C VAL A 361 -12.86 23.63 17.35
N ARG A 362 -12.73 23.30 18.63
CA ARG A 362 -11.52 22.73 19.26
C ARG A 362 -11.69 21.25 19.60
N TYR A 363 -12.85 20.86 20.11
CA TYR A 363 -13.07 19.51 20.61
C TYR A 363 -14.52 19.02 20.40
N ALA A 364 -14.69 17.71 20.41
CA ALA A 364 -15.96 17.02 20.36
C ALA A 364 -16.07 16.06 21.54
N ILE A 365 -17.17 16.13 22.30
CA ILE A 365 -17.49 15.16 23.36
C ILE A 365 -18.71 14.36 22.94
N PHE A 366 -18.58 13.05 22.95
CA PHE A 366 -19.68 12.11 22.74
C PHE A 366 -20.16 11.63 24.11
N LEU A 367 -21.38 12.00 24.47
CA LEU A 367 -22.06 11.49 25.65
C LEU A 367 -22.71 10.16 25.26
N ASN A 368 -22.00 9.08 25.55
CA ASN A 368 -22.17 7.73 25.03
C ASN A 368 -21.71 7.55 23.57
N VAL A 369 -21.47 6.29 23.20
CA VAL A 369 -21.08 5.86 21.86
C VAL A 369 -22.18 6.20 20.85
N PRO A 370 -21.89 6.86 19.72
CA PRO A 370 -22.83 7.02 18.62
C PRO A 370 -23.32 5.66 18.15
N HIS A 371 -24.63 5.41 18.19
CA HIS A 371 -25.21 4.15 17.74
C HIS A 371 -26.58 4.34 17.09
N VAL A 372 -26.98 3.32 16.36
CA VAL A 372 -28.32 3.16 15.78
C VAL A 372 -28.91 1.86 16.30
N SER A 373 -30.14 1.93 16.79
CA SER A 373 -30.89 0.78 17.28
C SER A 373 -31.95 0.39 16.26
N PHE A 374 -32.03 -0.89 15.95
CA PHE A 374 -33.03 -1.46 15.05
C PHE A 374 -33.89 -2.48 15.81
N PRO A 375 -35.21 -2.51 15.59
CA PRO A 375 -36.00 -3.68 15.97
C PRO A 375 -35.41 -4.92 15.27
N MET A 376 -35.36 -6.06 15.95
CA MET A 376 -34.77 -7.30 15.44
C MET A 376 -35.67 -7.99 14.40
N ARG A 377 -36.03 -7.25 13.35
CA ARG A 377 -36.80 -7.71 12.18
C ARG A 377 -35.84 -8.21 11.11
N PHE A 378 -35.89 -9.51 10.81
CA PHE A 378 -34.94 -10.16 9.91
C PHE A 378 -35.10 -9.74 8.44
N GLU A 379 -36.13 -8.99 8.08
CA GLU A 379 -36.31 -8.37 6.76
C GLU A 379 -35.42 -7.12 6.58
N ASN A 380 -34.94 -6.52 7.67
CA ASN A 380 -34.11 -5.32 7.61
C ASN A 380 -32.67 -5.69 7.21
N GLU A 381 -32.21 -5.15 6.09
CA GLU A 381 -30.87 -5.39 5.55
C GLU A 381 -29.73 -5.09 6.53
N ASN A 382 -29.85 -4.04 7.35
CA ASN A 382 -28.82 -3.69 8.34
C ASN A 382 -28.81 -4.70 9.49
N VAL A 383 -29.98 -5.19 9.90
CA VAL A 383 -30.13 -6.24 10.91
C VAL A 383 -29.56 -7.56 10.39
N GLN A 384 -29.90 -7.95 9.16
CA GLN A 384 -29.34 -9.13 8.51
C GLN A 384 -27.81 -9.09 8.48
N ARG A 385 -27.25 -7.96 8.02
CA ARG A 385 -25.81 -7.78 7.92
C ARG A 385 -25.13 -7.88 9.29
N ALA A 386 -25.68 -7.20 10.30
CA ALA A 386 -25.10 -7.20 11.63
C ALA A 386 -25.14 -8.58 12.28
N LEU A 387 -26.27 -9.27 12.17
CA LEU A 387 -26.44 -10.62 12.71
C LEU A 387 -25.57 -11.63 11.99
N LEU A 388 -25.44 -11.58 10.66
CA LEU A 388 -24.54 -12.49 9.93
C LEU A 388 -23.07 -12.27 10.31
N VAL A 389 -22.63 -11.02 10.48
CA VAL A 389 -21.26 -10.73 10.93
C VAL A 389 -21.01 -11.24 12.35
N ALA A 390 -22.00 -11.11 13.23
CA ALA A 390 -21.89 -11.57 14.62
C ALA A 390 -21.96 -13.10 14.73
N LEU A 391 -22.89 -13.73 14.02
CA LEU A 391 -23.06 -15.18 13.96
C LEU A 391 -21.86 -15.87 13.32
N ARG A 392 -21.13 -15.21 12.43
CA ARG A 392 -19.92 -15.76 11.80
C ARG A 392 -18.89 -16.27 12.81
N ASN A 393 -18.75 -15.57 13.93
CA ASN A 393 -17.80 -15.95 14.99
C ASN A 393 -18.38 -17.00 15.95
N LEU A 394 -19.69 -17.22 15.93
CA LEU A 394 -20.42 -18.07 16.88
C LEU A 394 -20.90 -19.38 16.24
N VAL A 395 -21.02 -19.42 14.91
CA VAL A 395 -21.62 -20.51 14.15
C VAL A 395 -20.73 -20.84 12.95
N GLN A 396 -20.26 -22.09 12.90
CA GLN A 396 -19.52 -22.61 11.74
C GLN A 396 -20.50 -23.11 10.67
N ASP A 397 -21.04 -22.19 9.85
CA ASP A 397 -21.93 -22.50 8.74
C ASP A 397 -21.47 -21.77 7.46
N GLU A 398 -21.12 -22.52 6.41
CA GLU A 398 -20.62 -21.97 5.15
C GLU A 398 -21.63 -21.04 4.46
N ARG A 399 -22.93 -21.16 4.77
CA ARG A 399 -23.97 -20.28 4.24
C ARG A 399 -23.80 -18.84 4.72
N ILE A 400 -23.22 -18.60 5.89
CA ILE A 400 -22.98 -17.26 6.43
C ILE A 400 -22.09 -16.46 5.46
N GLU A 401 -21.00 -17.07 4.97
CA GLU A 401 -20.08 -16.41 4.03
C GLU A 401 -20.76 -16.16 2.67
N LYS A 402 -21.56 -17.13 2.20
CA LYS A 402 -22.39 -16.95 0.99
C LYS A 402 -23.34 -15.76 1.15
N TYR A 403 -24.05 -15.66 2.28
CA TYR A 403 -25.00 -14.58 2.54
C TYR A 403 -24.31 -13.23 2.72
N LEU A 404 -23.19 -13.18 3.45
CA LEU A 404 -22.38 -11.96 3.54
C LEU A 404 -21.92 -11.48 2.16
N SER A 405 -21.47 -12.38 1.30
CA SER A 405 -21.09 -12.02 -0.08
C SER A 405 -22.27 -11.41 -0.86
N TRP A 406 -23.49 -11.92 -0.71
CA TRP A 406 -24.68 -11.38 -1.34
C TRP A 406 -25.00 -9.98 -0.82
N ILE A 407 -24.96 -9.79 0.50
CA ILE A 407 -25.17 -8.49 1.15
C ILE A 407 -24.16 -7.45 0.66
N ILE A 408 -22.92 -7.88 0.46
CA ILE A 408 -21.79 -7.03 0.15
C ILE A 408 -21.69 -6.69 -1.34
N SER A 409 -22.10 -7.59 -2.23
CA SER A 409 -21.83 -7.54 -3.68
C SER A 409 -22.40 -6.33 -4.46
N LYS A 410 -23.08 -5.37 -3.83
CA LYS A 410 -23.69 -4.15 -4.42
C LYS A 410 -24.62 -4.38 -5.64
N ARG A 411 -24.87 -5.62 -6.07
CA ARG A 411 -25.92 -5.94 -7.04
C ARG A 411 -27.27 -5.83 -6.31
N ARG A 412 -28.29 -5.26 -6.97
CA ARG A 412 -29.66 -5.26 -6.44
C ARG A 412 -30.05 -6.71 -6.14
N ARG A 413 -30.31 -7.02 -4.87
CA ARG A 413 -30.75 -8.36 -4.46
C ARG A 413 -32.12 -8.64 -5.05
N THR A 414 -32.36 -9.91 -5.37
CA THR A 414 -33.72 -10.38 -5.60
C THR A 414 -34.46 -10.47 -4.26
N ILE A 415 -35.78 -10.33 -4.28
CA ILE A 415 -36.63 -10.47 -3.08
C ILE A 415 -36.38 -11.83 -2.40
N ASP A 416 -36.20 -12.89 -3.22
CA ASP A 416 -35.92 -14.25 -2.77
C ASP A 416 -34.64 -14.37 -1.92
N GLN A 417 -33.56 -13.67 -2.30
CA GLN A 417 -32.30 -13.70 -1.54
C GLN A 417 -32.46 -13.09 -0.14
N SER A 418 -33.27 -12.04 0.00
CA SER A 418 -33.52 -11.41 1.30
C SER A 418 -34.36 -12.30 2.21
N GLN A 419 -35.34 -13.01 1.65
CA GLN A 419 -36.17 -13.96 2.40
C GLN A 419 -35.38 -15.20 2.83
N GLU A 420 -34.47 -15.71 2.00
CA GLU A 420 -33.59 -16.83 2.36
C GLU A 420 -32.72 -16.49 3.57
N ILE A 421 -32.13 -15.30 3.60
CA ILE A 421 -31.33 -14.82 4.73
C ILE A 421 -32.19 -14.67 5.98
N ALA A 422 -33.39 -14.07 5.86
CA ALA A 422 -34.29 -13.88 6.99
C ALA A 422 -34.69 -15.21 7.62
N LYS A 423 -35.01 -16.23 6.80
CA LYS A 423 -35.33 -17.58 7.26
C LYS A 423 -34.14 -18.23 7.97
N PHE A 424 -32.94 -18.15 7.39
CA PHE A 424 -31.73 -18.67 8.02
C PHE A 424 -31.45 -18.02 9.38
N LEU A 425 -31.58 -16.69 9.48
CA LEU A 425 -31.38 -15.98 10.74
C LEU A 425 -32.41 -16.40 11.79
N SER A 426 -33.67 -16.54 11.39
CA SER A 426 -34.73 -17.04 12.27
C SER A 426 -34.45 -18.46 12.76
N GLU A 427 -33.92 -19.35 11.91
CA GLU A 427 -33.56 -20.73 12.26
C GLU A 427 -32.35 -20.82 13.22
N GLN A 428 -31.37 -19.92 13.10
CA GLN A 428 -30.22 -19.91 14.00
C GLN A 428 -30.57 -19.26 15.34
N LEU A 429 -31.35 -18.18 15.32
CA LEU A 429 -31.66 -17.40 16.53
C LEU A 429 -32.83 -17.97 17.34
N SER A 430 -33.58 -18.92 16.78
CA SER A 430 -34.51 -19.76 17.56
C SER A 430 -33.79 -20.75 18.48
N LYS A 431 -32.50 -21.01 18.26
CA LYS A 431 -31.68 -21.85 19.14
C LYS A 431 -31.21 -21.00 20.32
N GLU A 432 -31.69 -21.35 21.51
CA GLU A 432 -31.43 -20.63 22.75
C GLU A 432 -29.92 -20.49 23.04
N GLU A 433 -29.13 -21.55 22.79
CA GLU A 433 -27.67 -21.53 22.92
C GLU A 433 -26.99 -20.46 22.04
N ILE A 434 -27.48 -20.26 20.81
CA ILE A 434 -26.92 -19.26 19.89
C ILE A 434 -27.33 -17.86 20.32
N LEU A 435 -28.58 -17.69 20.76
CA LEU A 435 -29.08 -16.40 21.23
C LEU A 435 -28.34 -15.95 22.50
N GLU A 436 -28.07 -16.86 23.43
CA GLU A 436 -27.26 -16.58 24.62
C GLU A 436 -25.81 -16.25 24.27
N LYS A 437 -25.19 -17.01 23.36
CA LYS A 437 -23.85 -16.71 22.82
C LYS A 437 -23.80 -15.34 22.13
N LEU A 438 -24.87 -14.95 21.45
CA LEU A 438 -24.98 -13.66 20.80
C LEU A 438 -25.18 -12.52 21.83
N LYS A 439 -26.04 -12.72 22.85
CA LYS A 439 -26.25 -11.75 23.95
C LYS A 439 -24.98 -11.54 24.78
N SER A 440 -24.18 -12.58 24.98
CA SER A 440 -22.89 -12.53 25.69
C SER A 440 -21.73 -12.01 24.83
N SER A 441 -21.91 -11.94 23.51
CA SER A 441 -20.88 -11.45 22.60
C SER A 441 -20.54 -9.98 22.84
N ASN A 442 -19.25 -9.64 22.66
CA ASN A 442 -18.75 -8.27 22.64
C ASN A 442 -19.00 -7.55 21.30
N ASP A 443 -19.53 -8.26 20.30
CA ASP A 443 -19.69 -7.75 18.95
C ASP A 443 -21.00 -6.99 18.71
N VAL A 444 -22.05 -7.25 19.49
CA VAL A 444 -23.38 -6.69 19.26
C VAL A 444 -24.06 -6.45 20.60
N LEU A 445 -24.70 -5.30 20.74
CA LEU A 445 -25.59 -5.04 21.87
C LEU A 445 -27.01 -5.44 21.48
N ILE A 446 -27.58 -6.37 22.24
CA ILE A 446 -29.00 -6.76 22.14
C ILE A 446 -29.70 -6.27 23.41
N GLU A 447 -30.73 -5.46 23.23
CA GLU A 447 -31.53 -4.89 24.31
C GLU A 447 -32.96 -5.39 24.17
N GLU A 448 -33.65 -5.55 25.29
CA GLU A 448 -35.06 -5.93 25.31
C GLU A 448 -35.87 -4.73 25.80
N ASN A 449 -36.88 -4.33 25.02
CA ASN A 449 -37.75 -3.21 25.38
C ASN A 449 -39.20 -3.55 25.02
N ASP A 450 -40.11 -3.49 25.99
CA ASP A 450 -41.54 -3.79 25.81
C ASP A 450 -41.82 -5.11 25.04
N SER A 451 -41.10 -6.18 25.39
CA SER A 451 -41.18 -7.52 24.77
C SER A 451 -40.59 -7.67 23.35
N ASP A 452 -40.06 -6.61 22.76
CA ASP A 452 -39.34 -6.64 21.48
C ASP A 452 -37.81 -6.61 21.69
N LEU A 453 -37.09 -7.43 20.93
CA LEU A 453 -35.63 -7.40 20.89
C LEU A 453 -35.13 -6.31 19.93
N PHE A 454 -34.18 -5.52 20.39
CA PHE A 454 -33.48 -4.49 19.63
C PHE A 454 -32.01 -4.84 19.48
N ILE A 455 -31.46 -4.55 18.30
CA ILE A 455 -30.04 -4.63 18.02
C ILE A 455 -29.46 -3.23 17.87
N SER A 456 -28.50 -2.90 18.74
CA SER A 456 -27.82 -1.61 18.79
C SER A 456 -26.40 -1.74 18.21
N LEU A 457 -26.12 -0.90 17.22
CA LEU A 457 -24.86 -0.93 16.45
C LEU A 457 -24.19 0.44 16.47
N ALA A 458 -22.90 0.46 16.76
CA ALA A 458 -22.12 1.69 16.74
C ALA A 458 -22.07 2.31 15.33
N ASP A 459 -22.27 3.62 15.25
CA ASP A 459 -22.21 4.41 14.03
C ASP A 459 -20.82 5.06 13.88
N ALA A 460 -19.88 4.22 13.45
CA ALA A 460 -18.50 4.63 13.15
C ALA A 460 -18.43 5.76 12.10
N ALA A 461 -19.37 5.82 11.15
CA ALA A 461 -19.37 6.86 10.12
C ALA A 461 -19.68 8.23 10.71
N THR A 462 -20.72 8.30 11.55
CA THR A 462 -21.10 9.51 12.27
C THR A 462 -19.98 9.93 13.24
N TYR A 463 -19.38 8.98 13.96
CA TYR A 463 -18.25 9.27 14.85
C TYR A 463 -17.09 9.96 14.12
N VAL A 464 -16.59 9.37 13.02
CA VAL A 464 -15.49 9.93 12.23
C VAL A 464 -15.85 11.30 11.67
N GLN A 465 -17.09 11.47 11.20
CA GLN A 465 -17.54 12.72 10.61
C GLN A 465 -17.71 13.85 11.63
N ALA A 466 -18.28 13.55 12.79
CA ALA A 466 -18.52 14.48 13.88
C ALA A 466 -17.20 14.90 14.54
N SER A 467 -16.39 13.93 14.95
CA SER A 467 -15.07 14.21 15.52
C SER A 467 -14.13 14.90 14.52
N GLY A 468 -14.22 14.58 13.23
CA GLY A 468 -13.50 15.26 12.16
C GLY A 468 -13.88 16.73 11.98
N ARG A 469 -14.94 17.25 12.63
CA ARG A 469 -15.22 18.71 12.64
C ARG A 469 -14.21 19.49 13.46
N THR A 470 -13.53 18.83 14.39
CA THR A 470 -12.50 19.42 15.25
C THR A 470 -11.14 19.51 14.58
N SER A 471 -10.95 18.92 13.39
CA SER A 471 -9.68 18.89 12.68
C SER A 471 -9.92 19.17 11.21
N ARG A 472 -9.33 20.25 10.69
CA ARG A 472 -9.57 20.70 9.33
C ARG A 472 -8.28 21.06 8.63
N MET A 473 -8.29 20.82 7.33
CA MET A 473 -7.18 21.21 6.46
C MET A 473 -7.21 22.72 6.24
N PHE A 474 -6.06 23.35 6.41
CA PHE A 474 -5.80 24.75 6.08
C PHE A 474 -4.45 24.83 5.35
N ALA A 475 -4.06 26.01 4.86
CA ALA A 475 -2.84 26.15 4.06
C ALA A 475 -1.57 25.62 4.78
N GLY A 476 -1.56 25.60 6.11
CA GLY A 476 -0.43 25.12 6.93
C GLY A 476 -0.52 23.66 7.40
N GLY A 477 -1.40 22.83 6.83
CA GLY A 477 -1.54 21.41 7.18
C GLY A 477 -2.93 21.05 7.70
N VAL A 478 -2.99 20.14 8.66
CA VAL A 478 -4.24 19.64 9.26
C VAL A 478 -4.27 20.04 10.73
N SER A 479 -5.29 20.82 11.12
CA SER A 479 -5.39 21.33 12.47
C SER A 479 -5.58 20.22 13.49
N ARG A 480 -4.91 20.33 14.64
CA ARG A 480 -5.14 19.43 15.77
C ARG A 480 -6.56 19.60 16.31
N GLY A 481 -7.21 18.49 16.64
CA GLY A 481 -8.52 18.44 17.29
C GLY A 481 -8.57 17.37 18.39
N ILE A 482 -9.60 17.42 19.22
CA ILE A 482 -9.81 16.48 20.33
C ILE A 482 -11.17 15.81 20.19
N SER A 483 -11.23 14.50 20.42
CA SER A 483 -12.46 13.71 20.52
C SER A 483 -12.46 12.95 21.84
N LEU A 484 -13.50 13.09 22.65
CA LEU A 484 -13.67 12.37 23.90
C LEU A 484 -14.98 11.58 23.86
N VAL A 485 -14.89 10.26 24.04
CA VAL A 485 -16.07 9.39 24.21
C VAL A 485 -16.22 9.02 25.68
N ILE A 486 -17.23 9.57 26.33
CA ILE A 486 -17.62 9.17 27.69
C ILE A 486 -18.67 8.07 27.54
N PHE A 487 -18.38 6.85 27.95
CA PHE A 487 -19.28 5.71 27.74
C PHE A 487 -19.45 4.87 29.01
N TRP A 488 -20.62 4.25 29.11
CA TRP A 488 -20.99 3.31 30.19
C TRP A 488 -21.42 1.94 29.67
N ASN A 489 -21.33 1.72 28.35
CA ASN A 489 -21.63 0.44 27.73
C ASN A 489 -20.40 -0.07 26.96
N GLU A 490 -19.67 -1.01 27.57
CA GLU A 490 -18.45 -1.56 26.98
C GLU A 490 -18.70 -2.26 25.63
N LYS A 491 -19.83 -2.96 25.47
CA LYS A 491 -20.17 -3.67 24.22
C LYS A 491 -20.29 -2.70 23.04
N LEU A 492 -20.94 -1.56 23.24
CA LEU A 492 -21.04 -0.54 22.20
C LEU A 492 -19.68 0.09 21.87
N PHE A 493 -18.85 0.35 22.87
CA PHE A 493 -17.52 0.91 22.65
C PHE A 493 -16.59 -0.07 21.91
N ASN A 494 -16.64 -1.35 22.28
CA ASN A 494 -15.93 -2.41 21.57
C ASN A 494 -16.46 -2.57 20.12
N ASN A 495 -17.77 -2.51 19.91
CA ASN A 495 -18.36 -2.50 18.58
C ASN A 495 -17.90 -1.28 17.75
N LEU A 496 -17.79 -0.09 18.36
CA LEU A 496 -17.26 1.11 17.70
C LEU A 496 -15.82 0.89 17.24
N LYS A 497 -14.93 0.47 18.15
CA LYS A 497 -13.51 0.18 17.83
C LYS A 497 -13.38 -0.81 16.67
N LYS A 498 -14.11 -1.94 16.73
CA LYS A 498 -14.12 -2.96 15.67
C LYS A 498 -14.62 -2.42 14.33
N ARG A 499 -15.70 -1.63 14.33
CA ARG A 499 -16.24 -1.05 13.09
C ARG A 499 -15.32 0.02 12.50
N LEU A 500 -14.65 0.82 13.32
CA LEU A 500 -13.64 1.77 12.87
C LEU A 500 -12.49 1.03 12.20
N ARG A 501 -11.93 -0.01 12.85
CA ARG A 501 -10.88 -0.88 12.29
C ARG A 501 -11.27 -1.54 10.97
N LEU A 502 -12.49 -2.06 10.87
CA LEU A 502 -12.95 -2.77 9.66
C LEU A 502 -13.29 -1.86 8.50
N PHE A 503 -13.87 -0.67 8.74
CA PHE A 503 -14.47 0.16 7.70
C PHE A 503 -13.74 1.47 7.42
N PHE A 504 -13.00 2.02 8.39
CA PHE A 504 -12.33 3.33 8.33
C PHE A 504 -10.81 3.17 8.51
N ASP A 505 -10.10 4.26 8.77
CA ASP A 505 -8.68 4.24 9.13
C ASP A 505 -8.52 3.72 10.57
N GLU A 506 -7.39 3.08 10.90
CA GLU A 506 -7.09 2.65 12.27
C GLU A 506 -7.10 3.89 13.20
N ILE A 507 -8.10 3.96 14.09
CA ILE A 507 -8.22 4.98 15.11
C ILE A 507 -7.87 4.34 16.45
N ASP A 508 -6.78 4.81 17.04
CA ASP A 508 -6.34 4.42 18.37
C ASP A 508 -6.97 5.33 19.42
N PHE A 509 -7.77 4.71 20.28
CA PHE A 509 -8.33 5.37 21.45
C PHE A 509 -7.33 5.32 22.60
N VAL A 510 -6.98 6.48 23.14
CA VAL A 510 -6.14 6.61 24.34
C VAL A 510 -7.04 6.86 25.55
N HIS A 511 -6.70 6.28 26.70
CA HIS A 511 -7.47 6.55 27.91
C HIS A 511 -7.31 8.04 28.26
N ALA A 512 -8.41 8.73 28.57
CA ALA A 512 -8.38 10.18 28.77
C ALA A 512 -7.46 10.63 29.91
N GLU A 513 -7.18 9.75 30.87
CA GLU A 513 -6.31 10.05 32.02
C GLU A 513 -4.82 9.89 31.70
N ASP A 514 -4.46 9.17 30.63
CA ASP A 514 -3.07 8.95 30.21
C ASP A 514 -2.51 10.11 29.35
N VAL A 515 -3.32 11.14 29.10
CA VAL A 515 -3.02 12.24 28.18
C VAL A 515 -2.48 13.47 28.92
N ASP A 516 -1.38 14.04 28.40
CA ASP A 516 -0.92 15.38 28.77
C ASP A 516 -1.81 16.45 28.11
N TRP A 517 -2.87 16.84 28.83
CA TRP A 517 -3.87 17.78 28.32
C TRP A 517 -3.35 19.20 28.14
N GLN A 518 -2.34 19.62 28.90
CA GLN A 518 -1.79 20.95 28.78
C GLN A 518 -1.10 21.09 27.41
N GLN A 519 -0.19 20.17 27.10
CA GLN A 519 0.51 20.14 25.82
C GLN A 519 -0.47 20.03 24.64
N GLU A 520 -1.50 19.19 24.74
CA GLU A 520 -2.44 18.99 23.64
C GLU A 520 -3.34 20.20 23.40
N LEU A 521 -3.80 20.89 24.45
CA LEU A 521 -4.58 22.12 24.29
C LEU A 521 -3.75 23.26 23.71
N GLU A 522 -2.49 23.41 24.12
CA GLU A 522 -1.55 24.38 23.54
C GLU A 522 -1.41 24.16 22.02
N ARG A 523 -1.22 22.92 21.57
CA ARG A 523 -1.16 22.56 20.14
C ARG A 523 -2.44 22.92 19.38
N VAL A 524 -3.61 22.63 19.96
CA VAL A 524 -4.90 22.99 19.34
C VAL A 524 -5.01 24.51 19.19
N ASP A 525 -4.67 25.26 20.22
CA ASP A 525 -4.81 26.72 20.25
C ASP A 525 -3.82 27.41 19.29
N GLU A 526 -2.58 26.92 19.21
CA GLU A 526 -1.62 27.36 18.20
C GLU A 526 -2.17 27.24 16.78
N ASP A 527 -2.78 26.10 16.46
CA ASP A 527 -3.35 25.87 15.13
C ASP A 527 -4.57 26.78 14.86
N ARG A 528 -5.45 26.98 15.85
CA ARG A 528 -6.57 27.94 15.70
C ARG A 528 -6.06 29.35 15.47
N ASN A 529 -5.03 29.77 16.20
CA ASN A 529 -4.41 31.07 16.04
C ASN A 529 -3.76 31.24 14.65
N LYS A 530 -3.09 30.22 14.11
CA LYS A 530 -2.56 30.21 12.74
C LYS A 530 -3.68 30.39 11.71
N ILE A 531 -4.79 29.66 11.88
CA ILE A 531 -5.95 29.72 10.98
C ILE A 531 -6.61 31.11 11.00
N VAL A 532 -6.84 31.68 12.19
CA VAL A 532 -7.40 33.04 12.34
C VAL A 532 -6.49 34.08 11.67
N LYS A 533 -5.18 34.00 11.89
CA LYS A 533 -4.19 34.87 11.24
C LYS A 533 -4.27 34.76 9.72
N LEU A 534 -4.39 33.55 9.17
CA LEU A 534 -4.51 33.32 7.73
C LEU A 534 -5.77 33.95 7.13
N PHE A 535 -6.92 33.84 7.81
CA PHE A 535 -8.16 34.47 7.34
C PHE A 535 -8.14 36.00 7.40
N SER A 536 -7.37 36.59 8.32
CA SER A 536 -7.33 38.04 8.55
C SER A 536 -6.46 38.85 7.57
N ALA A 537 -5.68 38.19 6.70
CA ALA A 537 -4.86 38.79 5.64
C ALA A 537 -4.06 40.04 6.05
N LYS A 538 -3.06 39.86 6.93
CA LYS A 538 -1.99 40.85 7.20
C LYS A 538 -0.58 40.25 7.32
N MET A 539 -0.32 39.08 6.73
CA MET A 539 1.06 38.61 6.55
C MET A 539 1.34 38.05 5.15
N PRO A 540 2.48 38.41 4.54
CA PRO A 540 3.08 37.70 3.43
C PRO A 540 3.85 36.49 3.97
N THR A 541 3.19 35.57 4.69
CA THR A 541 3.83 34.29 5.03
C THR A 541 3.56 33.32 3.91
N GLN A 542 4.64 32.98 3.20
CA GLN A 542 4.75 32.07 2.07
C GLN A 542 4.41 30.62 2.50
N ILE A 543 3.16 30.37 2.89
CA ILE A 543 2.70 29.01 3.16
C ILE A 543 2.49 28.31 1.82
N SER A 544 3.56 27.75 1.29
CA SER A 544 3.58 27.04 0.02
C SER A 544 3.36 25.55 0.27
N VAL A 545 2.14 25.07 0.02
CA VAL A 545 1.89 23.63 -0.12
C VAL A 545 2.77 23.12 -1.26
N LYS A 546 3.74 22.25 -0.94
CA LYS A 546 4.69 21.73 -1.94
C LYS A 546 3.99 20.75 -2.87
N SER A 547 4.44 20.68 -4.12
CA SER A 547 4.00 19.66 -5.06
C SER A 547 5.10 18.61 -5.24
N SER A 548 4.80 17.35 -4.89
CA SER A 548 5.75 16.25 -4.93
C SER A 548 5.27 15.13 -5.86
N LEU A 549 6.12 14.71 -6.80
CA LEU A 549 5.91 13.51 -7.60
C LEU A 549 6.56 12.31 -6.90
N VAL A 550 5.79 11.26 -6.61
CA VAL A 550 6.27 10.02 -6.00
C VAL A 550 6.24 8.91 -7.04
N ILE A 551 7.39 8.30 -7.30
CA ILE A 551 7.50 7.16 -8.22
C ILE A 551 7.80 5.90 -7.41
N VAL A 552 6.92 4.91 -7.49
CA VAL A 552 7.11 3.58 -6.90
C VAL A 552 7.32 2.53 -7.98
N GLU A 553 7.64 1.30 -7.58
CA GLU A 553 7.89 0.23 -8.55
C GLU A 553 6.60 -0.32 -9.18
N SER A 554 5.55 -0.53 -8.38
CA SER A 554 4.34 -1.26 -8.83
C SER A 554 3.02 -0.48 -8.69
N PRO A 555 2.03 -0.74 -9.56
CA PRO A 555 0.73 -0.06 -9.52
C PRO A 555 -0.08 -0.31 -8.25
N ASN A 556 0.04 -1.50 -7.66
CA ASN A 556 -0.65 -1.83 -6.41
C ASN A 556 -0.12 -0.97 -5.27
N LYS A 557 1.22 -0.86 -5.15
CA LYS A 557 1.88 -0.01 -4.16
C LYS A 557 1.45 1.45 -4.33
N ALA A 558 1.41 1.94 -5.57
CA ALA A 558 0.96 3.30 -5.88
C ALA A 558 -0.49 3.56 -5.44
N ARG A 559 -1.39 2.64 -5.77
CA ARG A 559 -2.82 2.70 -5.39
C ARG A 559 -3.02 2.62 -3.87
N THR A 560 -2.29 1.75 -3.19
CA THR A 560 -2.36 1.59 -1.72
C THR A 560 -1.92 2.88 -1.03
N ILE A 561 -0.77 3.44 -1.42
CA ILE A 561 -0.25 4.68 -0.83
C ILE A 561 -1.22 5.85 -1.08
N ALA A 562 -1.73 5.98 -2.31
CA ALA A 562 -2.67 7.03 -2.66
C ALA A 562 -3.96 7.01 -1.81
N ARG A 563 -4.36 5.81 -1.35
CA ARG A 563 -5.55 5.62 -0.50
C ARG A 563 -5.34 5.96 0.97
N PHE A 564 -4.10 6.11 1.45
CA PHE A 564 -3.83 6.46 2.87
C PHE A 564 -4.41 7.80 3.31
N PHE A 565 -4.60 8.70 2.35
CA PHE A 565 -5.08 10.07 2.60
C PHE A 565 -6.52 10.28 2.11
N GLY A 566 -7.19 9.19 1.72
CA GLY A 566 -8.58 9.18 1.31
C GLY A 566 -8.81 8.64 -0.11
N THR A 567 -9.79 9.20 -0.81
CA THR A 567 -10.04 8.81 -2.22
C THR A 567 -9.17 9.67 -3.14
N PRO A 568 -8.15 9.12 -3.81
CA PRO A 568 -7.31 9.90 -4.73
C PRO A 568 -8.08 10.26 -6.01
N GLN A 569 -7.71 11.37 -6.64
CA GLN A 569 -8.03 11.58 -8.06
C GLN A 569 -7.08 10.75 -8.91
N MET A 570 -7.55 10.32 -10.06
CA MET A 570 -6.82 9.61 -11.08
C MET A 570 -6.68 10.48 -12.33
N ARG A 571 -5.47 10.48 -12.88
CA ARG A 571 -5.15 11.19 -14.11
C ARG A 571 -4.25 10.35 -14.98
N PHE A 572 -4.35 10.53 -16.29
CA PHE A 572 -3.47 9.95 -17.28
C PHE A 572 -2.56 11.05 -17.86
N VAL A 573 -1.26 10.75 -17.91
CA VAL A 573 -0.28 11.52 -18.68
C VAL A 573 0.25 10.59 -19.75
N ASP A 574 -0.17 10.82 -20.99
CA ASP A 574 -0.07 9.82 -22.04
C ASP A 574 -0.72 8.50 -21.54
N ASP A 575 0.01 7.39 -21.56
CA ASP A 575 -0.49 6.08 -21.08
C ASP A 575 -0.25 5.83 -19.57
N VAL A 576 0.28 6.83 -18.85
CA VAL A 576 0.73 6.67 -17.46
C VAL A 576 -0.33 7.14 -16.48
N LEU A 577 -0.77 6.23 -15.62
CA LEU A 577 -1.69 6.53 -14.53
C LEU A 577 -0.96 7.21 -13.36
N VAL A 578 -1.55 8.30 -12.89
CA VAL A 578 -1.09 9.12 -11.77
C VAL A 578 -2.24 9.26 -10.77
N TRP A 579 -1.98 8.91 -9.52
CA TRP A 579 -2.92 9.10 -8.41
C TRP A 579 -2.56 10.34 -7.62
N GLU A 580 -3.47 11.29 -7.53
CA GLU A 580 -3.24 12.57 -6.87
C GLU A 580 -4.04 12.66 -5.57
N THR A 581 -3.34 13.00 -4.50
CA THR A 581 -3.90 13.18 -3.16
C THR A 581 -3.14 14.26 -2.41
N THR A 582 -3.59 14.62 -1.21
CA THR A 582 -2.92 15.65 -0.41
C THR A 582 -2.67 15.15 1.01
N THR A 583 -1.54 15.54 1.59
CA THR A 583 -1.19 15.31 3.01
C THR A 583 -1.54 16.51 3.89
N GLY A 584 -2.04 17.61 3.30
CA GLY A 584 -2.28 18.89 3.95
C GLY A 584 -1.18 19.90 3.62
N ASP A 585 0.07 19.54 3.90
CA ASP A 585 1.27 20.34 3.60
C ASP A 585 1.82 20.10 2.18
N ARG A 586 1.43 18.99 1.53
CA ARG A 586 1.83 18.65 0.15
C ARG A 586 0.67 18.21 -0.72
N LEU A 587 0.79 18.47 -2.01
CA LEU A 587 0.12 17.72 -3.08
C LEU A 587 1.05 16.58 -3.48
N ILE A 588 0.59 15.35 -3.34
CA ILE A 588 1.35 14.16 -3.71
C ILE A 588 0.70 13.53 -4.94
N ALA A 589 1.48 13.39 -6.00
CA ALA A 589 1.12 12.63 -7.19
C ALA A 589 1.94 11.34 -7.23
N ILE A 590 1.28 10.19 -7.22
CA ILE A 590 1.94 8.88 -7.10
C ILE A 590 1.78 8.14 -8.43
N THR A 591 2.85 7.56 -8.95
CA THR A 591 2.85 6.77 -10.18
C THR A 591 3.82 5.57 -10.07
N ALA A 592 3.80 4.65 -11.04
CA ALA A 592 4.56 3.40 -10.98
C ALA A 592 5.49 3.21 -12.20
N SER A 593 6.74 2.81 -11.96
CA SER A 593 7.75 2.50 -13.00
C SER A 593 7.53 1.15 -13.69
N LEU A 594 6.66 0.30 -13.13
CA LEU A 594 6.38 -1.05 -13.61
C LEU A 594 7.63 -1.95 -13.57
N GLY A 595 8.44 -1.84 -12.52
CA GLY A 595 9.75 -2.51 -12.39
C GLY A 595 10.90 -1.72 -13.01
N HIS A 596 11.93 -2.43 -13.47
CA HIS A 596 13.09 -1.86 -14.19
C HIS A 596 12.66 -1.15 -15.47
N VAL A 597 13.34 -0.05 -15.81
CA VAL A 597 13.07 0.71 -17.04
C VAL A 597 14.15 0.48 -18.10
N PHE A 598 15.38 0.19 -17.66
CA PHE A 598 16.52 -0.12 -18.52
C PHE A 598 17.12 -1.48 -18.14
N ASP A 599 17.76 -2.14 -19.09
CA ASP A 599 18.59 -3.34 -18.86
C ASP A 599 19.81 -3.29 -19.78
N LEU A 600 20.80 -4.15 -19.52
CA LEU A 600 22.01 -4.25 -20.33
C LEU A 600 21.67 -4.66 -21.77
N VAL A 601 22.28 -3.99 -22.75
CA VAL A 601 22.23 -4.42 -24.15
C VAL A 601 22.89 -5.79 -24.33
N GLU A 602 22.53 -6.49 -25.39
CA GLU A 602 23.00 -7.87 -25.61
C GLU A 602 24.11 -7.97 -26.66
N ASN A 603 24.16 -7.03 -27.62
CA ASN A 603 24.90 -7.18 -28.87
C ASN A 603 26.16 -6.30 -28.99
N GLU A 604 26.50 -5.52 -27.96
CA GLU A 604 27.65 -4.61 -27.97
C GLU A 604 28.65 -4.96 -26.88
N GLY A 605 29.95 -4.76 -27.16
CA GLY A 605 31.02 -5.14 -26.25
C GLY A 605 30.97 -6.63 -25.86
N LEU A 606 31.45 -6.95 -24.66
CA LEU A 606 31.31 -8.28 -24.10
C LEU A 606 29.96 -8.40 -23.38
N TYR A 607 28.93 -8.84 -24.11
CA TYR A 607 27.56 -9.04 -23.61
C TYR A 607 26.91 -7.79 -22.97
N GLY A 608 27.22 -6.61 -23.52
CA GLY A 608 26.71 -5.31 -23.08
C GLY A 608 27.68 -4.47 -22.28
N ILE A 609 28.93 -4.92 -22.10
CA ILE A 609 29.96 -4.24 -21.32
C ILE A 609 31.12 -3.83 -22.23
N LEU A 610 31.45 -2.54 -22.24
CA LEU A 610 32.62 -2.00 -22.93
C LEU A 610 33.86 -2.08 -22.04
N GLU A 611 34.98 -2.45 -22.63
CA GLU A 611 36.30 -2.42 -21.98
C GLU A 611 37.03 -1.14 -22.41
N GLN A 612 37.22 -0.21 -21.48
CA GLN A 612 37.88 1.09 -21.73
C GLN A 612 39.02 1.30 -20.75
N GLY A 613 40.25 0.99 -21.18
CA GLY A 613 41.42 0.99 -20.30
C GLY A 613 41.22 -0.01 -19.16
N ASP A 614 41.30 0.47 -17.91
CA ASP A 614 41.08 -0.34 -16.71
C ASP A 614 39.62 -0.37 -16.24
N HIS A 615 38.68 0.22 -16.99
CA HIS A 615 37.28 0.33 -16.60
C HIS A 615 36.35 -0.52 -17.47
N TYR A 616 35.34 -1.10 -16.81
CA TYR A 616 34.24 -1.84 -17.42
C TYR A 616 32.97 -1.02 -17.38
N VAL A 617 32.50 -0.62 -18.55
CA VAL A 617 31.41 0.35 -18.72
C VAL A 617 30.17 -0.37 -19.27
N PRO A 618 29.15 -0.68 -18.45
CA PRO A 618 27.88 -1.24 -18.92
C PRO A 618 27.12 -0.26 -19.83
N ILE A 619 26.53 -0.80 -20.89
CA ILE A 619 25.60 -0.09 -21.79
C ILE A 619 24.16 -0.55 -21.50
N TYR A 620 23.31 0.40 -21.16
CA TYR A 620 21.89 0.19 -20.88
C TYR A 620 21.00 0.72 -22.00
N ALA A 621 19.91 0.02 -22.28
CA ALA A 621 18.86 0.47 -23.18
C ALA A 621 17.47 0.24 -22.58
N SER A 622 16.46 0.94 -23.11
CA SER A 622 15.08 0.81 -22.65
C SER A 622 14.57 -0.62 -22.84
N ILE A 623 13.91 -1.14 -21.81
CA ILE A 623 13.27 -2.45 -21.86
C ILE A 623 12.05 -2.37 -22.78
N LYS A 624 11.96 -3.37 -23.66
CA LYS A 624 10.90 -3.59 -24.63
C LYS A 624 10.18 -4.88 -24.29
N VAL A 625 8.86 -4.83 -24.21
CA VAL A 625 8.01 -5.98 -23.84
C VAL A 625 7.20 -6.41 -25.05
N CYS A 626 7.30 -7.68 -25.43
CA CYS A 626 6.46 -8.25 -26.47
C CYS A 626 5.02 -8.42 -25.98
N GLU A 627 4.04 -7.91 -26.73
CA GLU A 627 2.62 -8.03 -26.34
C GLU A 627 2.10 -9.48 -26.45
N GLU A 628 2.71 -10.29 -27.33
CA GLU A 628 2.28 -11.65 -27.64
C GLU A 628 2.88 -12.69 -26.69
N CYS A 629 4.21 -12.70 -26.53
CA CYS A 629 4.91 -13.69 -25.69
C CYS A 629 5.36 -13.16 -24.33
N ARG A 630 5.16 -11.87 -24.02
CA ARG A 630 5.57 -11.22 -22.76
C ARG A 630 7.08 -11.24 -22.47
N GLU A 631 7.89 -11.62 -23.46
CA GLU A 631 9.35 -11.56 -23.37
C GLU A 631 9.82 -10.11 -23.22
N GLN A 632 10.78 -9.88 -22.32
CA GLN A 632 11.47 -8.60 -22.15
C GLN A 632 12.81 -8.67 -22.84
N THR A 633 13.13 -7.65 -23.65
CA THR A 633 14.42 -7.54 -24.35
C THR A 633 14.82 -6.07 -24.47
N THR A 634 16.08 -5.79 -24.77
CA THR A 634 16.54 -4.46 -25.18
C THR A 634 16.53 -4.29 -26.71
N ASN A 635 16.41 -5.40 -27.45
CA ASN A 635 16.41 -5.45 -28.91
C ASN A 635 15.10 -4.95 -29.53
N GLN A 636 15.14 -4.56 -30.80
CA GLN A 636 13.95 -4.10 -31.54
C GLN A 636 12.91 -5.19 -31.80
N THR A 637 13.28 -6.47 -31.65
CA THR A 637 12.39 -7.63 -31.81
C THR A 637 12.62 -8.63 -30.69
N CYS A 638 11.58 -9.32 -30.21
CA CYS A 638 11.74 -10.44 -29.28
C CYS A 638 12.44 -11.64 -29.94
N SER A 639 12.87 -12.65 -29.17
CA SER A 639 13.52 -13.87 -29.70
C SER A 639 12.69 -14.58 -30.78
N LYS A 640 11.36 -14.53 -30.66
CA LYS A 640 10.38 -15.08 -31.62
C LYS A 640 10.04 -14.14 -32.80
N LYS A 641 10.66 -12.96 -32.88
CA LYS A 641 10.48 -11.95 -33.93
C LYS A 641 9.03 -11.49 -34.17
N HIS A 642 8.22 -11.42 -33.11
CA HIS A 642 6.89 -10.81 -33.19
C HIS A 642 6.97 -9.30 -33.46
N ALA A 643 5.93 -8.73 -34.09
CA ALA A 643 5.93 -7.34 -34.54
C ALA A 643 5.47 -6.33 -33.47
N LYS A 644 4.65 -6.75 -32.49
CA LYS A 644 4.08 -5.84 -31.48
C LYS A 644 4.94 -5.78 -30.23
N ILE A 645 5.60 -4.64 -30.04
CA ILE A 645 6.50 -4.38 -28.92
C ILE A 645 6.15 -3.05 -28.25
N GLN A 646 6.03 -3.10 -26.93
CA GLN A 646 5.82 -1.93 -26.09
C GLN A 646 7.16 -1.50 -25.47
N ASP A 647 7.62 -0.30 -25.82
CA ASP A 647 8.87 0.26 -25.31
C ASP A 647 8.62 1.10 -24.04
N LYS A 648 9.35 0.78 -22.96
CA LYS A 648 9.29 1.55 -21.71
C LYS A 648 9.88 2.96 -21.84
N LEU A 649 10.51 3.33 -22.96
CA LEU A 649 10.90 4.72 -23.23
C LEU A 649 9.69 5.67 -23.24
N LYS A 650 8.49 5.18 -23.61
CA LYS A 650 7.24 5.95 -23.50
C LYS A 650 6.93 6.36 -22.05
N LEU A 651 7.17 5.44 -21.10
CA LEU A 651 7.01 5.68 -19.67
C LEU A 651 7.96 6.79 -19.18
N ILE A 652 9.22 6.74 -19.60
CA ILE A 652 10.21 7.79 -19.28
C ILE A 652 9.79 9.15 -19.86
N SER A 653 9.28 9.19 -21.09
CA SER A 653 8.78 10.43 -21.69
C SER A 653 7.65 11.06 -20.85
N ALA A 654 6.70 10.26 -20.40
CA ALA A 654 5.63 10.72 -19.51
C ALA A 654 6.17 11.17 -18.14
N PHE A 655 7.15 10.46 -17.56
CA PHE A 655 7.80 10.88 -16.32
C PHE A 655 8.58 12.19 -16.47
N ARG A 656 9.22 12.45 -17.62
CA ARG A 656 9.88 13.73 -17.91
C ARG A 656 8.87 14.87 -17.99
N LYS A 657 7.72 14.66 -18.64
CA LYS A 657 6.62 15.64 -18.64
C LYS A 657 6.13 15.95 -17.23
N LEU A 658 5.99 14.92 -16.39
CA LEU A 658 5.62 15.06 -14.98
C LEU A 658 6.71 15.78 -14.18
N ALA A 659 7.99 15.43 -14.35
CA ALA A 659 9.11 15.99 -13.60
C ALA A 659 9.14 17.53 -13.63
N VAL A 660 8.86 18.13 -14.79
CA VAL A 660 8.81 19.60 -14.96
C VAL A 660 7.63 20.22 -14.21
N GLN A 661 6.53 19.48 -13.98
CA GLN A 661 5.33 19.98 -13.31
C GLN A 661 5.49 20.16 -11.80
N PHE A 662 6.32 19.37 -11.13
CA PHE A 662 6.41 19.29 -9.66
C PHE A 662 7.64 20.02 -9.11
N ASP A 663 7.61 20.39 -7.83
CA ASP A 663 8.74 21.05 -7.15
C ASP A 663 9.84 20.05 -6.75
N GLU A 664 9.44 18.82 -6.46
CA GLU A 664 10.34 17.75 -6.07
C GLU A 664 9.87 16.39 -6.58
N ILE A 665 10.82 15.47 -6.74
CA ILE A 665 10.56 14.08 -7.10
C ILE A 665 11.09 13.18 -5.99
N LEU A 666 10.24 12.29 -5.51
CA LEU A 666 10.54 11.32 -4.46
C LEU A 666 10.48 9.92 -5.07
N ILE A 667 11.59 9.21 -5.09
CA ILE A 667 11.64 7.83 -5.57
C ILE A 667 11.47 6.89 -4.37
N ALA A 668 10.42 6.08 -4.43
CA ALA A 668 9.92 5.21 -3.36
C ALA A 668 9.89 3.73 -3.78
N THR A 669 10.94 3.30 -4.49
CA THR A 669 11.20 1.91 -4.85
C THR A 669 11.50 1.06 -3.61
N ASP A 670 11.51 -0.26 -3.80
CA ASP A 670 11.75 -1.22 -2.72
C ASP A 670 13.13 -1.01 -2.05
N PRO A 671 13.25 -1.32 -0.74
CA PRO A 671 14.44 -1.02 0.03
C PRO A 671 15.49 -2.12 -0.13
N ASP A 672 15.90 -2.42 -1.36
CA ASP A 672 16.96 -3.38 -1.69
C ASP A 672 17.87 -2.82 -2.79
N ALA A 673 19.00 -3.49 -3.06
CA ALA A 673 19.95 -3.05 -4.09
C ALA A 673 19.30 -2.98 -5.50
N GLU A 674 18.29 -3.83 -5.77
CA GLU A 674 17.53 -3.81 -7.02
C GLU A 674 16.67 -2.54 -7.14
N GLY A 675 15.90 -2.22 -6.10
CA GLY A 675 15.11 -1.00 -6.00
C GLY A 675 15.97 0.26 -6.01
N GLU A 676 17.18 0.20 -5.45
CA GLU A 676 18.15 1.30 -5.50
C GLU A 676 18.69 1.54 -6.91
N LYS A 677 18.94 0.47 -7.69
CA LYS A 677 19.27 0.59 -9.12
C LYS A 677 18.14 1.22 -9.92
N ILE A 678 16.89 0.81 -9.69
CA ILE A 678 15.73 1.43 -10.35
C ILE A 678 15.67 2.93 -9.98
N ALA A 679 15.94 3.27 -8.72
CA ALA A 679 15.96 4.66 -8.29
C ALA A 679 17.09 5.47 -8.94
N TYR A 680 18.26 4.88 -9.10
CA TYR A 680 19.37 5.49 -9.82
C TYR A 680 18.99 5.79 -11.29
N ASP A 681 18.43 4.81 -12.00
CA ASP A 681 18.00 4.98 -13.39
C ASP A 681 16.96 6.08 -13.59
N LEU A 682 15.95 6.10 -12.73
CA LEU A 682 14.93 7.13 -12.74
C LEU A 682 15.54 8.51 -12.41
N THR A 683 16.48 8.56 -11.47
CA THR A 683 17.19 9.80 -11.13
C THR A 683 17.92 10.33 -12.36
N LEU A 684 18.73 9.50 -13.03
CA LEU A 684 19.46 9.90 -14.25
C LEU A 684 18.51 10.35 -15.36
N ALA A 685 17.42 9.62 -15.59
CA ALA A 685 16.47 9.91 -16.66
C ALA A 685 15.70 11.24 -16.47
N LEU A 686 15.56 11.70 -15.22
CA LEU A 686 14.72 12.84 -14.83
C LEU A 686 15.50 14.07 -14.37
N ARG A 687 16.76 13.92 -13.91
CA ARG A 687 17.58 15.00 -13.37
C ARG A 687 17.75 16.22 -14.30
N PRO A 688 17.89 16.06 -15.63
CA PRO A 688 17.93 17.20 -16.55
C PRO A 688 16.63 18.00 -16.63
N PHE A 689 15.51 17.46 -16.13
CA PHE A 689 14.19 18.10 -16.16
C PHE A 689 13.78 18.64 -14.78
N ASN A 690 14.31 18.04 -13.71
CA ASN A 690 14.14 18.49 -12.34
C ASN A 690 15.33 18.02 -11.49
N GLY A 691 16.13 18.95 -10.97
CA GLY A 691 17.29 18.63 -10.14
C GLY A 691 16.96 18.20 -8.71
N ASN A 692 15.73 18.46 -8.24
CA ASN A 692 15.31 18.16 -6.87
C ASN A 692 14.71 16.75 -6.77
N ILE A 693 15.58 15.75 -6.85
CA ILE A 693 15.22 14.32 -6.76
C ILE A 693 15.78 13.74 -5.46
N ARG A 694 14.93 13.05 -4.72
CA ARG A 694 15.28 12.42 -3.43
C ARG A 694 14.77 10.98 -3.38
N ARG A 695 15.40 10.16 -2.56
CA ARG A 695 15.02 8.77 -2.27
C ARG A 695 14.24 8.74 -0.95
N ALA A 696 13.05 8.14 -0.98
CA ALA A 696 12.19 7.91 0.18
C ALA A 696 12.11 6.40 0.43
N GLU A 697 12.66 5.94 1.56
CA GLU A 697 12.79 4.52 1.89
C GLU A 697 11.85 4.12 3.04
N PHE A 698 11.19 2.97 2.90
CA PHE A 698 10.36 2.39 3.95
C PHE A 698 10.25 0.88 3.78
N HIS A 699 10.17 0.15 4.90
CA HIS A 699 10.09 -1.32 4.94
C HIS A 699 8.67 -1.87 5.06
N GLU A 700 7.66 -1.00 5.14
CA GLU A 700 6.24 -1.38 5.18
C GLU A 700 5.37 -0.35 4.44
N VAL A 701 4.38 -0.81 3.69
CA VAL A 701 3.45 0.07 2.96
C VAL A 701 2.34 0.50 3.93
N THR A 702 2.68 1.39 4.88
CA THR A 702 1.74 1.97 5.85
C THR A 702 1.76 3.51 5.77
N LYS A 703 0.66 4.16 6.20
CA LYS A 703 0.57 5.63 6.23
C LYS A 703 1.69 6.26 7.05
N ASN A 704 1.99 5.68 8.22
CA ASN A 704 3.02 6.19 9.13
C ASN A 704 4.43 6.01 8.56
N ALA A 705 4.72 4.85 7.96
CA ALA A 705 6.03 4.63 7.32
C ALA A 705 6.22 5.53 6.10
N PHE A 706 5.21 5.67 5.24
CA PHE A 706 5.28 6.54 4.08
C PHE A 706 5.43 8.01 4.46
N THR A 707 4.67 8.50 5.44
CA THR A 707 4.77 9.90 5.91
C THR A 707 6.17 10.20 6.45
N ARG A 708 6.74 9.29 7.26
CA ARG A 708 8.13 9.42 7.72
C ARG A 708 9.15 9.39 6.58
N ALA A 709 8.95 8.53 5.57
CA ALA A 709 9.86 8.40 4.44
C ALA A 709 9.91 9.63 3.52
N ILE A 710 8.79 10.35 3.38
CA ILE A 710 8.75 11.60 2.60
C ILE A 710 9.28 12.81 3.39
N ASP A 711 9.34 12.72 4.72
CA ASP A 711 9.92 13.75 5.59
C ASP A 711 11.43 13.56 5.77
N VAL A 712 11.87 12.31 5.97
CA VAL A 712 13.26 11.92 6.12
C VAL A 712 13.75 11.29 4.82
N THR A 713 14.21 12.14 3.91
CA THR A 713 14.68 11.74 2.58
C THR A 713 16.20 11.69 2.52
N ARG A 714 16.74 10.80 1.68
CA ARG A 714 18.17 10.70 1.35
C ARG A 714 18.41 10.87 -0.15
N THR A 715 19.67 10.88 -0.57
CA THR A 715 20.04 10.66 -1.97
C THR A 715 20.13 9.16 -2.27
N VAL A 716 20.21 8.81 -3.55
CA VAL A 716 20.51 7.42 -3.96
C VAL A 716 21.85 7.00 -3.36
N ASP A 717 21.92 5.78 -2.84
CA ASP A 717 23.13 5.18 -2.32
C ASP A 717 23.91 4.51 -3.47
N GLU A 718 25.04 5.12 -3.84
CA GLU A 718 25.87 4.61 -4.92
C GLU A 718 26.44 3.21 -4.65
N ASN A 719 26.66 2.81 -3.40
CA ASN A 719 27.30 1.53 -3.09
C ASN A 719 26.35 0.37 -3.37
N LEU A 720 25.08 0.53 -3.00
CA LEU A 720 24.00 -0.39 -3.37
C LEU A 720 23.86 -0.52 -4.89
N VAL A 721 23.96 0.60 -5.63
CA VAL A 721 23.92 0.59 -7.10
C VAL A 721 25.13 -0.14 -7.69
N LYS A 722 26.34 0.15 -7.20
CA LYS A 722 27.58 -0.53 -7.64
C LYS A 722 27.52 -2.03 -7.39
N ALA A 723 27.02 -2.45 -6.22
CA ALA A 723 26.83 -3.86 -5.88
C ALA A 723 25.83 -4.53 -6.85
N GLN A 724 24.73 -3.86 -7.17
CA GLN A 724 23.75 -4.36 -8.15
C GLN A 724 24.36 -4.48 -9.55
N ILE A 725 25.11 -3.47 -10.00
CA ILE A 725 25.77 -3.48 -11.32
C ILE A 725 26.77 -4.62 -11.40
N ALA A 726 27.66 -4.76 -10.41
CA ALA A 726 28.63 -5.85 -10.35
C ALA A 726 27.92 -7.21 -10.41
N ARG A 727 26.93 -7.43 -9.54
CA ARG A 727 26.15 -8.68 -9.50
C ARG A 727 25.50 -8.99 -10.85
N ARG A 728 24.89 -7.98 -11.51
CA ARG A 728 24.27 -8.13 -12.82
C ARG A 728 25.28 -8.48 -13.92
N ILE A 729 26.47 -7.87 -13.91
CA ILE A 729 27.55 -8.18 -14.86
C ILE A 729 28.09 -9.58 -14.62
N LEU A 730 28.40 -9.96 -13.38
CA LEU A 730 28.88 -11.30 -13.02
C LEU A 730 27.89 -12.38 -13.50
N ASP A 731 26.60 -12.20 -13.20
CA ASP A 731 25.55 -13.15 -13.62
C ASP A 731 25.42 -13.21 -15.15
N ARG A 732 25.53 -12.07 -15.84
CA ARG A 732 25.47 -11.99 -17.30
C ARG A 732 26.64 -12.72 -17.94
N TRP A 733 27.86 -12.43 -17.50
CA TRP A 733 29.10 -12.98 -18.03
C TRP A 733 29.21 -14.49 -17.79
N VAL A 734 29.08 -14.92 -16.54
CA VAL A 734 29.11 -16.35 -16.19
C VAL A 734 27.96 -17.08 -16.89
N GLY A 735 26.78 -16.48 -16.89
CA GLY A 735 25.59 -17.07 -17.49
C GLY A 735 25.74 -17.30 -18.99
N PHE A 736 26.08 -16.27 -19.74
CA PHE A 736 26.14 -16.33 -21.21
C PHE A 736 27.33 -17.17 -21.68
N GLU A 737 28.50 -17.05 -21.06
CA GLU A 737 29.68 -17.80 -21.48
C GLU A 737 29.48 -19.30 -21.24
N LEU A 738 29.11 -19.71 -20.03
CA LEU A 738 28.87 -21.13 -19.74
C LEU A 738 27.70 -21.70 -20.57
N SER A 739 26.63 -20.92 -20.78
CA SER A 739 25.53 -21.35 -21.63
C SER A 739 25.99 -21.54 -23.08
N SER A 740 26.77 -20.61 -23.65
CA SER A 740 27.33 -20.76 -25.00
C SER A 740 28.23 -21.99 -25.12
N ARG A 741 29.01 -22.32 -24.08
CA ARG A 741 29.84 -23.53 -24.06
C ARG A 741 28.99 -24.80 -24.04
N LEU A 742 27.94 -24.82 -23.22
CA LEU A 742 26.96 -25.91 -23.21
C LEU A 742 26.24 -26.07 -24.54
N TRP A 743 25.89 -24.98 -25.22
CA TRP A 743 25.23 -25.05 -26.53
C TRP A 743 26.12 -25.72 -27.57
N ARG A 744 27.42 -25.41 -27.57
CA ARG A 744 28.40 -26.07 -28.46
C ARG A 744 28.56 -27.55 -28.12
N ALA A 745 28.68 -27.88 -26.83
CA ALA A 745 28.91 -29.26 -26.37
C ALA A 745 27.69 -30.18 -26.57
N PHE A 746 26.48 -29.68 -26.28
CA PHE A 746 25.24 -30.46 -26.30
C PHE A 746 24.34 -30.21 -27.51
N LYS A 747 24.71 -29.26 -28.40
CA LYS A 747 23.91 -28.82 -29.57
C LYS A 747 22.47 -28.42 -29.22
N ARG A 748 22.31 -27.77 -28.07
CA ARG A 748 21.02 -27.34 -27.51
C ARG A 748 21.10 -25.91 -26.99
N TYR A 749 20.40 -24.98 -27.64
CA TYR A 749 20.40 -23.54 -27.31
C TYR A 749 19.49 -23.17 -26.13
N ASP A 750 18.73 -24.13 -25.62
CA ASP A 750 17.82 -23.94 -24.49
C ASP A 750 18.46 -24.27 -23.14
N LEU A 751 19.73 -24.69 -23.12
CA LEU A 751 20.50 -24.95 -21.90
C LEU A 751 20.98 -23.64 -21.28
N SER A 752 21.05 -23.57 -19.96
CA SER A 752 21.65 -22.42 -19.28
C SER A 752 22.44 -22.86 -18.06
N ALA A 753 23.58 -22.24 -17.84
CA ALA A 753 24.36 -22.40 -16.62
C ALA A 753 24.55 -21.04 -15.96
N GLY A 754 24.85 -21.03 -14.67
CA GLY A 754 25.09 -19.81 -13.91
C GLY A 754 25.74 -20.14 -12.57
N ARG A 755 26.44 -19.17 -11.98
CA ARG A 755 27.28 -19.40 -10.79
C ARG A 755 26.56 -20.09 -9.64
N VAL A 756 25.32 -19.69 -9.33
CA VAL A 756 24.52 -20.32 -8.25
C VAL A 756 23.76 -21.56 -8.74
N GLN A 757 23.29 -21.54 -9.99
CA GLN A 757 22.49 -22.62 -10.56
C GLN A 757 23.27 -23.95 -10.61
N THR A 758 24.54 -23.90 -10.99
CA THR A 758 25.40 -25.07 -11.16
C THR A 758 25.69 -25.83 -9.85
N PRO A 759 26.19 -25.21 -8.76
CA PRO A 759 26.44 -25.91 -7.49
C PRO A 759 25.15 -26.44 -6.86
N VAL A 760 24.04 -25.70 -6.96
CA VAL A 760 22.73 -26.14 -6.47
C VAL A 760 22.25 -27.39 -7.21
N LEU A 761 22.47 -27.47 -8.54
CA LEU A 761 22.22 -28.69 -9.30
C LEU A 761 23.08 -29.86 -8.80
N GLY A 762 24.35 -29.61 -8.48
CA GLY A 762 25.26 -30.57 -7.87
C GLY A 762 24.69 -31.16 -6.57
N TRP A 763 24.18 -30.32 -5.67
CA TRP A 763 23.54 -30.79 -4.43
C TRP A 763 22.34 -31.68 -4.67
N VAL A 764 21.48 -31.33 -5.64
CA VAL A 764 20.31 -32.16 -5.99
C VAL A 764 20.75 -33.50 -6.58
N ILE A 765 21.83 -33.53 -7.38
CA ILE A 765 22.40 -34.77 -7.93
C ILE A 765 22.93 -35.65 -6.80
N GLU A 766 23.77 -35.11 -5.91
CA GLU A 766 24.33 -35.82 -4.76
C GLU A 766 23.20 -36.40 -3.88
N ARG A 767 22.20 -35.56 -3.58
CA ARG A 767 21.01 -35.99 -2.82
C ARG A 767 20.25 -37.10 -3.53
N THR A 768 20.12 -37.03 -4.85
CA THR A 768 19.46 -38.07 -5.65
C THR A 768 20.21 -39.41 -5.59
N GLU A 769 21.54 -39.40 -5.51
CA GLU A 769 22.33 -40.63 -5.34
C GLU A 769 22.19 -41.21 -3.92
N LEU A 770 22.22 -40.36 -2.90
CA LEU A 770 21.99 -40.79 -1.51
C LEU A 770 20.59 -41.37 -1.32
N VAL A 771 19.59 -40.91 -2.08
CA VAL A 771 18.23 -41.46 -2.04
C VAL A 771 18.15 -42.91 -2.56
N LYS A 772 19.05 -43.31 -3.46
CA LYS A 772 19.12 -44.70 -3.95
C LYS A 772 19.63 -45.66 -2.86
N GLN A 773 20.45 -45.15 -1.94
CA GLN A 773 20.90 -45.90 -0.77
C GLN A 773 19.77 -46.02 0.25
N ARG A 774 19.64 -47.18 0.89
CA ARG A 774 18.57 -47.45 1.87
C ARG A 774 19.14 -47.55 3.27
N LYS A 775 18.46 -46.93 4.23
CA LYS A 775 18.65 -47.13 5.67
C LYS A 775 17.38 -47.71 6.26
N ALA A 776 17.49 -48.34 7.43
CA ALA A 776 16.32 -48.81 8.16
C ALA A 776 15.82 -47.72 9.11
N LEU A 777 14.56 -47.33 8.94
CA LEU A 777 13.81 -46.57 9.95
C LEU A 777 13.01 -47.57 10.77
N VAL A 778 13.42 -47.76 12.02
CA VAL A 778 12.71 -48.63 12.96
C VAL A 778 11.69 -47.77 13.68
N LYS A 779 10.40 -48.13 13.55
CA LYS A 779 9.28 -47.48 14.22
C LYS A 779 8.77 -48.39 15.32
N LEU A 780 8.65 -47.85 16.52
CA LEU A 780 8.16 -48.55 17.70
C LEU A 780 6.80 -47.97 18.07
N LEU A 781 5.75 -48.80 18.07
CA LEU A 781 4.53 -48.45 18.76
C LEU A 781 4.72 -48.81 20.22
N VAL A 782 4.91 -47.81 21.06
CA VAL A 782 5.02 -47.98 22.50
C VAL A 782 3.64 -47.80 23.11
N ARG A 783 3.23 -48.73 23.97
CA ARG A 783 2.01 -48.64 24.77
C ARG A 783 2.33 -48.67 26.25
N ASP A 784 1.52 -48.00 27.04
CA ASP A 784 1.52 -48.17 28.49
C ASP A 784 0.41 -49.14 28.95
N GLU A 785 0.33 -49.31 30.26
CA GLU A 785 -0.64 -50.19 30.93
C GLU A 785 -2.08 -49.64 30.85
N VAL A 786 -2.25 -48.36 30.52
CA VAL A 786 -3.55 -47.65 30.41
C VAL A 786 -3.97 -47.47 28.94
N GLN A 787 -3.31 -48.17 28.01
CA GLN A 787 -3.54 -48.14 26.58
C GLN A 787 -3.25 -46.81 25.86
N ASN A 788 -2.54 -45.87 26.47
CA ASN A 788 -1.96 -44.76 25.70
C ASN A 788 -0.92 -45.31 24.73
N SER A 789 -0.75 -44.64 23.60
CA SER A 789 0.21 -45.08 22.60
C SER A 789 0.96 -43.95 21.94
N VAL A 790 2.26 -44.18 21.75
CA VAL A 790 3.17 -43.24 21.13
C VAL A 790 4.03 -43.97 20.10
N TRP A 791 4.23 -43.33 18.96
CA TRP A 791 5.17 -43.78 17.96
C TRP A 791 6.55 -43.19 18.26
N LEU A 792 7.51 -44.03 18.56
CA LEU A 792 8.93 -43.68 18.63
C LEU A 792 9.64 -44.17 17.38
N SER A 793 10.77 -43.55 17.04
CA SER A 793 11.57 -44.00 15.90
C SER A 793 13.04 -43.69 16.06
N PHE A 794 13.87 -44.51 15.42
CA PHE A 794 15.31 -44.30 15.30
C PHE A 794 15.80 -44.86 13.95
N GLU A 795 16.95 -44.39 13.51
CA GLU A 795 17.53 -44.73 12.22
C GLU A 795 18.77 -45.61 12.37
N MET A 796 18.95 -46.55 11.44
CA MET A 796 20.14 -47.41 11.36
C MET A 796 20.64 -47.51 9.92
N ASP A 797 21.93 -47.26 9.71
CA ASP A 797 22.56 -47.29 8.38
C ASP A 797 22.59 -48.68 7.74
N ASN A 798 22.61 -49.75 8.56
CA ASN A 798 22.64 -51.13 8.07
C ASN A 798 21.28 -51.82 8.27
N PRO A 799 20.48 -52.00 7.20
CA PRO A 799 19.17 -52.64 7.31
C PRO A 799 19.19 -54.10 7.78
N LEU A 800 20.28 -54.84 7.54
CA LEU A 800 20.41 -56.22 8.01
C LEU A 800 20.63 -56.27 9.53
N ALA A 801 21.41 -55.33 10.06
CA ALA A 801 21.59 -55.17 11.50
C ALA A 801 20.29 -54.75 12.18
N ALA A 802 19.53 -53.84 11.56
CA ALA A 802 18.22 -53.43 12.06
C ALA A 802 17.22 -54.59 12.13
N LYS A 803 17.19 -55.47 11.11
CA LYS A 803 16.34 -56.67 11.12
C LYS A 803 16.66 -57.61 12.28
N LYS A 804 17.94 -57.80 12.61
CA LYS A 804 18.36 -58.60 13.78
C LYS A 804 17.94 -57.94 15.10
N LEU A 805 18.06 -56.62 15.19
CA LEU A 805 17.66 -55.87 16.38
C LEU A 805 16.14 -55.91 16.61
N VAL A 806 15.34 -55.91 15.54
CA VAL A 806 13.86 -55.90 15.65
C VAL A 806 13.29 -57.16 16.31
N SER A 807 13.87 -58.33 16.09
CA SER A 807 13.46 -59.55 16.82
C SER A 807 13.66 -59.44 18.33
N GLU A 808 14.56 -58.56 18.79
CA GLU A 808 14.85 -58.36 20.20
C GLU A 808 14.02 -57.23 20.84
N LEU A 809 13.32 -56.42 20.04
CA LEU A 809 12.63 -55.21 20.49
C LEU A 809 11.17 -55.44 20.94
N ALA A 810 10.48 -56.43 20.37
CA ALA A 810 9.07 -56.67 20.68
C ALA A 810 8.87 -57.10 22.15
N GLY A 811 7.94 -56.46 22.86
CA GLY A 811 7.66 -56.75 24.26
C GLY A 811 8.70 -56.22 25.25
N LYS A 812 9.78 -55.56 24.79
CA LYS A 812 10.75 -54.92 25.70
C LYS A 812 10.12 -53.74 26.41
N LYS A 813 10.44 -53.62 27.70
CA LYS A 813 10.01 -52.51 28.55
C LYS A 813 10.97 -51.34 28.37
N LEU A 814 10.39 -50.15 28.25
CA LEU A 814 11.10 -48.89 28.32
C LEU A 814 11.05 -48.40 29.76
N SER A 815 12.14 -47.79 30.19
CA SER A 815 12.21 -47.08 31.47
C SER A 815 11.88 -45.60 31.25
N ILE A 816 11.04 -45.04 32.10
CA ILE A 816 10.89 -43.59 32.22
C ILE A 816 12.02 -43.15 33.16
N VAL A 817 13.07 -42.56 32.61
CA VAL A 817 14.30 -42.23 33.34
C VAL A 817 14.14 -40.98 34.20
N GLY A 818 13.22 -40.09 33.80
CA GLY A 818 12.91 -38.89 34.55
C GLY A 818 11.85 -38.04 33.87
N GLN A 819 11.30 -37.14 34.68
CA GLN A 819 10.47 -36.03 34.25
C GLN A 819 11.19 -34.73 34.59
N PHE A 820 11.15 -33.77 33.69
CA PHE A 820 11.71 -32.46 33.94
C PHE A 820 10.85 -31.39 33.29
N GLU A 821 10.80 -30.23 33.93
CA GLU A 821 10.15 -29.05 33.35
C GLU A 821 11.10 -28.41 32.34
N GLN A 822 10.57 -27.98 31.20
CA GLN A 822 11.32 -27.22 30.22
C GLN A 822 10.47 -26.12 29.63
N ASP A 823 11.05 -24.93 29.48
CA ASP A 823 10.45 -23.86 28.71
C ASP A 823 10.70 -24.11 27.22
N LEU A 824 9.64 -24.46 26.48
CA LEU A 824 9.70 -24.49 25.03
C LEU A 824 9.71 -23.06 24.51
N GLN A 825 10.80 -22.70 23.84
CA GLN A 825 10.94 -21.38 23.24
C GLN A 825 10.04 -21.28 21.99
N PRO A 826 9.37 -20.14 21.80
CA PRO A 826 8.61 -19.90 20.58
C PRO A 826 9.55 -19.83 19.37
N PRO A 827 9.06 -20.18 18.18
CA PRO A 827 9.86 -20.07 16.98
C PRO A 827 10.12 -18.60 16.63
N LYS A 828 11.23 -18.36 15.92
CA LYS A 828 11.51 -17.04 15.32
C LYS A 828 10.41 -16.66 14.31
N PRO A 829 10.17 -15.36 14.07
CA PRO A 829 9.32 -14.91 12.97
C PRO A 829 9.91 -15.36 11.62
N TYR A 830 9.14 -15.21 10.54
CA TYR A 830 9.60 -15.60 9.22
C TYR A 830 10.67 -14.65 8.66
N ASN A 831 11.64 -15.22 7.98
CA ASN A 831 12.41 -14.57 6.92
C ASN A 831 12.07 -15.26 5.58
N THR A 832 12.67 -14.82 4.47
CA THR A 832 12.34 -15.34 3.12
C THR A 832 12.56 -16.83 3.01
N ALA A 833 13.70 -17.34 3.49
CA ALA A 833 14.04 -18.74 3.35
C ALA A 833 13.16 -19.63 4.24
N THR A 834 12.88 -19.22 5.48
CA THR A 834 12.06 -20.00 6.42
C THR A 834 10.61 -20.10 5.95
N ILE A 835 10.01 -19.02 5.43
CA ILE A 835 8.64 -19.09 4.91
C ILE A 835 8.55 -19.93 3.64
N LEU A 836 9.53 -19.79 2.72
CA LEU A 836 9.62 -20.64 1.54
C LEU A 836 9.83 -22.11 1.92
N SER A 837 10.59 -22.37 2.99
CA SER A 837 10.85 -23.72 3.48
C SER A 837 9.61 -24.38 4.08
N GLU A 838 8.93 -23.68 5.00
CA GLU A 838 7.79 -24.23 5.74
C GLU A 838 6.54 -24.38 4.87
N LEU A 839 6.35 -23.52 3.86
CA LEU A 839 5.13 -23.50 3.05
C LEU A 839 5.25 -24.16 1.66
N ALA A 840 6.47 -24.55 1.23
CA ALA A 840 6.73 -25.14 -0.10
C ALA A 840 5.86 -26.37 -0.46
N GLY A 841 5.46 -27.17 0.53
CA GLY A 841 4.64 -28.36 0.31
C GLY A 841 3.17 -28.05 -0.05
N ARG A 842 2.72 -26.81 0.21
CA ARG A 842 1.34 -26.37 -0.04
C ARG A 842 1.24 -25.32 -1.15
N VAL A 843 2.29 -24.50 -1.31
CA VAL A 843 2.38 -23.43 -2.31
C VAL A 843 3.77 -23.50 -2.94
N SER A 844 3.87 -23.46 -4.27
CA SER A 844 5.17 -23.46 -4.94
C SER A 844 5.97 -22.20 -4.57
N SER A 845 7.30 -22.28 -4.58
CA SER A 845 8.15 -21.14 -4.15
C SER A 845 7.91 -19.88 -5.00
N SER A 846 7.67 -20.03 -6.31
CA SER A 846 7.35 -18.89 -7.18
C SER A 846 6.03 -18.23 -6.81
N MET A 847 4.96 -19.03 -6.68
CA MET A 847 3.63 -18.53 -6.31
C MET A 847 3.63 -17.90 -4.92
N LEU A 848 4.41 -18.45 -3.99
CA LEU A 848 4.57 -17.91 -2.65
C LEU A 848 5.24 -16.54 -2.67
N MET A 849 6.28 -16.33 -3.48
CA MET A 849 6.90 -15.01 -3.65
C MET A 849 5.91 -14.00 -4.26
N ASP A 850 5.10 -14.40 -5.24
CA ASP A 850 4.07 -13.53 -5.83
C ASP A 850 3.03 -13.11 -4.78
N ILE A 851 2.57 -14.06 -3.95
CA ILE A 851 1.64 -13.79 -2.85
C ILE A 851 2.25 -12.86 -1.82
N LEU A 852 3.52 -13.07 -1.44
CA LEU A 852 4.21 -12.22 -0.48
C LEU A 852 4.39 -10.79 -1.01
N GLN A 853 4.69 -10.66 -2.31
CA GLN A 853 4.74 -9.36 -2.97
C GLN A 853 3.37 -8.68 -2.94
N GLU A 854 2.28 -9.37 -3.29
CA GLU A 854 0.93 -8.79 -3.22
C GLU A 854 0.56 -8.37 -1.78
N LEU A 855 0.86 -9.19 -0.77
CA LEU A 855 0.61 -8.86 0.64
C LEU A 855 1.40 -7.63 1.09
N PHE A 856 2.65 -7.50 0.68
CA PHE A 856 3.49 -6.33 0.96
C PHE A 856 2.94 -5.07 0.27
N GLU A 857 2.64 -5.13 -1.03
CA GLU A 857 2.11 -4.00 -1.81
C GLU A 857 0.75 -3.48 -1.32
N GLN A 858 -0.06 -4.35 -0.73
CA GLN A 858 -1.34 -4.01 -0.08
C GLN A 858 -1.15 -3.51 1.38
N GLY A 859 0.09 -3.48 1.87
CA GLY A 859 0.43 -2.99 3.21
C GLY A 859 -0.11 -3.88 4.32
N LEU A 860 -0.07 -5.21 4.12
CA LEU A 860 -0.51 -6.21 5.10
C LEU A 860 0.64 -6.90 5.81
N ILE A 861 1.82 -6.92 5.18
CA ILE A 861 3.07 -7.44 5.75
C ILE A 861 4.24 -6.48 5.49
N THR A 862 5.33 -6.66 6.23
CA THR A 862 6.63 -6.03 5.99
C THR A 862 7.27 -6.54 4.70
N TYR A 863 8.34 -5.88 4.27
CA TYR A 863 9.10 -6.27 3.09
C TYR A 863 9.53 -7.74 3.14
N HIS A 864 9.19 -8.50 2.11
CA HIS A 864 9.24 -9.96 2.14
C HIS A 864 10.59 -10.54 1.68
N ARG A 865 11.45 -9.75 1.02
CA ARG A 865 12.80 -10.17 0.60
C ARG A 865 13.83 -9.83 1.66
N THR A 866 13.72 -10.51 2.80
CA THR A 866 14.57 -10.32 3.98
C THR A 866 15.23 -11.63 4.42
N ASP A 867 16.47 -11.57 4.87
CA ASP A 867 17.20 -12.64 5.55
C ASP A 867 17.18 -12.49 7.08
N SER A 868 16.86 -11.30 7.57
CA SER A 868 16.81 -10.91 8.98
C SER A 868 15.60 -11.49 9.74
N PHE A 869 15.83 -11.81 11.01
CA PHE A 869 14.78 -12.13 11.99
C PHE A 869 14.42 -10.95 12.89
N THR A 870 15.07 -9.80 12.71
CA THR A 870 14.89 -8.63 13.57
C THR A 870 13.44 -8.14 13.55
N VAL A 871 12.88 -7.86 14.73
CA VAL A 871 11.55 -7.25 14.90
C VAL A 871 11.72 -5.82 15.36
N SER A 872 11.11 -4.88 14.65
CA SER A 872 11.17 -3.45 14.99
C SER A 872 10.32 -3.13 16.23
N GLU A 873 10.58 -1.97 16.85
CA GLU A 873 9.75 -1.44 17.93
C GLU A 873 8.27 -1.26 17.52
N ALA A 874 8.02 -0.91 16.26
CA ALA A 874 6.67 -0.83 15.72
C ALA A 874 6.00 -2.21 15.68
N GLY A 875 6.74 -3.24 15.26
CA GLY A 875 6.28 -4.63 15.30
C GLY A 875 6.00 -5.12 16.72
N ILE A 876 6.90 -4.86 17.68
CA ILE A 876 6.73 -5.25 19.08
C ILE A 876 5.47 -4.62 19.68
N LYS A 877 5.25 -3.31 19.46
CA LYS A 877 4.04 -2.62 19.91
C LYS A 877 2.77 -3.18 19.27
N LEU A 878 2.82 -3.50 17.97
CA LEU A 878 1.70 -4.14 17.28
C LEU A 878 1.36 -5.51 17.91
N ALA A 879 2.37 -6.33 18.21
CA ALA A 879 2.17 -7.60 18.87
C ALA A 879 1.62 -7.45 20.29
N GLU A 880 2.12 -6.48 21.07
CA GLU A 880 1.61 -6.16 22.42
C GLU A 880 0.11 -5.86 22.37
N GLN A 881 -0.31 -5.01 21.43
CA GLN A 881 -1.71 -4.63 21.27
C GLN A 881 -2.59 -5.84 20.94
N ILE A 882 -2.18 -6.67 19.97
CA ILE A 882 -2.96 -7.84 19.55
C ILE A 882 -3.01 -8.89 20.66
N ILE A 883 -1.88 -9.21 21.29
CA ILE A 883 -1.81 -10.25 22.33
C ILE A 883 -2.60 -9.81 23.56
N SER A 884 -2.56 -8.53 23.93
CA SER A 884 -3.32 -7.99 25.05
C SER A 884 -4.83 -7.95 24.77
N GLU A 885 -5.24 -7.69 23.53
CA GLU A 885 -6.66 -7.66 23.11
C GLU A 885 -7.25 -9.07 22.99
N ASP A 886 -6.51 -10.01 22.41
CA ASP A 886 -7.03 -11.34 22.03
C ASP A 886 -6.82 -12.42 23.08
N PHE A 887 -5.82 -12.26 23.94
CA PHE A 887 -5.46 -13.22 24.97
C PHE A 887 -5.36 -12.54 26.34
N SER A 888 -4.15 -12.19 26.77
CA SER A 888 -3.91 -11.41 27.98
C SER A 888 -2.57 -10.70 27.88
N ARG A 889 -2.43 -9.58 28.61
CA ARG A 889 -1.16 -8.83 28.65
C ARG A 889 0.00 -9.66 29.23
N GLU A 890 -0.28 -10.60 30.12
CA GLU A 890 0.71 -11.49 30.74
C GLU A 890 1.35 -12.46 29.75
N LEU A 891 0.68 -12.74 28.62
CA LEU A 891 1.20 -13.62 27.58
C LEU A 891 2.19 -12.90 26.66
N PHE A 892 2.21 -11.57 26.65
CA PHE A 892 3.13 -10.79 25.83
C PHE A 892 4.55 -10.80 26.42
N HIS A 893 5.52 -11.14 25.57
CA HIS A 893 6.94 -11.13 25.91
C HIS A 893 7.76 -10.57 24.73
N PRO A 894 8.22 -9.30 24.79
CA PRO A 894 8.88 -8.66 23.66
C PRO A 894 10.21 -9.34 23.32
N ARG A 895 10.44 -9.64 22.04
CA ARG A 895 11.70 -10.20 21.54
C ARG A 895 12.11 -9.54 20.23
N ARG A 896 13.32 -8.94 20.21
CA ARG A 896 13.87 -8.26 19.02
C ARG A 896 14.49 -9.18 17.98
N TYR A 897 15.02 -10.35 18.38
CA TYR A 897 15.73 -11.28 17.48
C TYR A 897 16.78 -10.62 16.55
N PRO A 898 17.78 -9.90 17.10
CA PRO A 898 18.76 -9.19 16.28
C PRO A 898 19.45 -10.13 15.29
N SER A 899 19.55 -9.67 14.05
CA SER A 899 20.24 -10.33 12.94
C SER A 899 21.13 -9.30 12.23
N GLU A 900 22.13 -9.75 11.47
CA GLU A 900 22.91 -8.86 10.60
C GLU A 900 22.02 -8.28 9.49
N GLY A 901 22.27 -7.01 9.11
CA GLY A 901 21.50 -6.29 8.08
C GLY A 901 20.46 -5.30 8.63
N ALA A 902 19.99 -4.40 7.77
CA ALA A 902 19.06 -3.31 8.13
C ALA A 902 17.57 -3.70 8.03
N HIS A 903 17.26 -4.88 7.50
CA HIS A 903 15.88 -5.28 7.23
C HIS A 903 15.18 -5.92 8.45
N GLU A 904 13.86 -5.82 8.46
CA GLU A 904 12.99 -6.48 9.43
C GLU A 904 12.59 -7.88 8.94
N CYS A 905 12.17 -8.76 9.85
CA CYS A 905 11.52 -10.01 9.53
C CYS A 905 10.20 -9.81 8.75
N ILE A 906 9.65 -10.88 8.18
CA ILE A 906 8.31 -10.93 7.59
C ILE A 906 7.27 -11.05 8.72
N ARG A 907 6.50 -9.98 8.93
CA ARG A 907 5.42 -9.90 9.92
C ARG A 907 4.23 -9.10 9.37
N ILE A 908 3.09 -9.19 10.05
CA ILE A 908 1.92 -8.35 9.77
C ILE A 908 2.19 -6.88 10.12
N THR A 909 1.49 -5.96 9.45
CA THR A 909 1.62 -4.49 9.65
C THR A 909 0.38 -3.83 10.23
N LYS A 910 -0.72 -4.57 10.38
CA LYS A 910 -2.03 -4.08 10.81
C LYS A 910 -2.63 -5.03 11.84
N ARG A 911 -3.51 -4.50 12.69
CA ARG A 911 -4.35 -5.30 13.62
C ARG A 911 -5.51 -5.94 12.86
N LEU A 912 -5.19 -6.78 11.88
CA LEU A 912 -6.15 -7.41 11.01
C LEU A 912 -6.04 -8.92 11.14
N LYS A 913 -7.08 -9.57 11.68
CA LYS A 913 -7.11 -11.03 11.78
C LYS A 913 -7.33 -11.66 10.40
N THR A 914 -6.98 -12.93 10.26
CA THR A 914 -7.20 -13.71 9.03
C THR A 914 -8.66 -13.63 8.55
N GLU A 915 -9.60 -13.70 9.49
CA GLU A 915 -11.05 -13.66 9.26
C GLU A 915 -11.51 -12.27 8.80
N GLU A 916 -10.87 -11.21 9.29
CA GLU A 916 -11.15 -9.83 8.92
C GLU A 916 -10.55 -9.50 7.54
N LEU A 917 -9.36 -10.03 7.23
CA LEU A 917 -8.77 -9.96 5.90
C LEU A 917 -9.66 -10.65 4.86
N ARG A 918 -10.23 -11.81 5.20
CA ARG A 918 -11.22 -12.49 4.35
C ARG A 918 -12.41 -11.59 4.03
N LEU A 919 -12.94 -10.90 5.04
CA LEU A 919 -14.01 -9.92 4.84
C LEU A 919 -13.55 -8.75 3.94
N TRP A 920 -12.32 -8.26 4.09
CA TRP A 920 -11.78 -7.20 3.22
C TRP A 920 -11.69 -7.62 1.76
N ILE A 921 -11.34 -8.88 1.48
CA ILE A 921 -11.34 -9.45 0.13
C ILE A 921 -12.77 -9.47 -0.42
N GLU A 922 -13.74 -9.95 0.35
CA GLU A 922 -15.15 -10.03 -0.07
C GLU A 922 -15.77 -8.64 -0.29
N LEU A 923 -15.38 -7.65 0.52
CA LEU A 923 -15.76 -6.24 0.36
C LEU A 923 -15.07 -5.55 -0.84
N GLY A 924 -14.11 -6.20 -1.50
CA GLY A 924 -13.31 -5.61 -2.57
C GLY A 924 -12.40 -4.47 -2.10
N LYS A 925 -12.06 -4.43 -0.81
CA LYS A 925 -11.09 -3.46 -0.26
C LYS A 925 -9.67 -3.79 -0.72
N VAL A 926 -9.35 -5.09 -0.70
CA VAL A 926 -8.12 -5.68 -1.22
C VAL A 926 -8.47 -6.76 -2.23
N SER A 927 -7.56 -7.05 -3.14
CA SER A 927 -7.73 -8.07 -4.15
C SER A 927 -6.42 -8.82 -4.32
N PHE A 928 -6.49 -10.14 -4.42
CA PHE A 928 -5.35 -11.02 -4.64
C PHE A 928 -5.58 -11.87 -5.87
N SER A 929 -4.50 -12.24 -6.56
CA SER A 929 -4.58 -13.18 -7.67
C SER A 929 -5.06 -14.56 -7.21
N ASN A 930 -4.68 -14.96 -5.99
CA ASN A 930 -5.04 -16.24 -5.38
C ASN A 930 -5.55 -16.05 -3.94
N PRO A 931 -6.82 -15.65 -3.74
CA PRO A 931 -7.32 -15.26 -2.42
C PRO A 931 -7.22 -16.35 -1.35
N LYS A 932 -7.49 -17.62 -1.68
CA LYS A 932 -7.43 -18.73 -0.71
C LYS A 932 -6.01 -18.97 -0.21
N GLN A 933 -5.04 -19.06 -1.12
CA GLN A 933 -3.63 -19.22 -0.79
C GLN A 933 -3.08 -17.98 -0.07
N SER A 934 -3.51 -16.78 -0.46
CA SER A 934 -3.09 -15.53 0.19
C SER A 934 -3.54 -15.47 1.65
N LEU A 935 -4.77 -15.89 1.95
CA LEU A 935 -5.27 -16.02 3.32
C LEU A 935 -4.47 -17.06 4.12
N PHE A 936 -4.17 -18.21 3.50
CA PHE A 936 -3.36 -19.25 4.14
C PHE A 936 -1.94 -18.76 4.49
N VAL A 937 -1.27 -18.07 3.57
CA VAL A 937 0.07 -17.51 3.78
C VAL A 937 0.03 -16.40 4.84
N TYR A 938 -0.96 -15.52 4.77
CA TYR A 938 -1.15 -14.46 5.77
C TYR A 938 -1.36 -15.04 7.18
N ASP A 939 -2.20 -16.08 7.32
CA ASP A 939 -2.45 -16.74 8.60
C ASP A 939 -1.17 -17.38 9.19
N ALA A 940 -0.35 -18.01 8.34
CA ALA A 940 0.93 -18.55 8.77
C ALA A 940 1.84 -17.44 9.33
N ILE A 941 1.95 -16.30 8.62
CA ILE A 941 2.74 -15.14 9.06
C ILE A 941 2.18 -14.58 10.37
N TYR A 942 0.86 -14.39 10.46
CA TYR A 942 0.15 -13.89 11.63
C TYR A 942 0.48 -14.73 12.87
N ARG A 943 0.28 -16.05 12.80
CA ARG A 943 0.50 -16.96 13.92
C ARG A 943 1.97 -17.04 14.33
N LYS A 944 2.88 -17.17 13.36
CA LYS A 944 4.33 -17.30 13.62
C LYS A 944 4.89 -16.02 14.26
N PHE A 945 4.48 -14.86 13.77
CA PHE A 945 4.89 -13.57 14.30
C PHE A 945 4.43 -13.38 15.74
N LEU A 946 3.13 -13.57 16.01
CA LEU A 946 2.59 -13.39 17.36
C LEU A 946 3.18 -14.43 18.34
N ALA A 947 3.31 -15.70 17.93
CA ALA A 947 3.99 -16.72 18.73
C ALA A 947 5.39 -16.27 19.15
N SER A 948 6.15 -15.66 18.24
CA SER A 948 7.51 -15.14 18.52
C SER A 948 7.55 -14.04 19.58
N GLN A 949 6.43 -13.37 19.85
CA GLN A 949 6.27 -12.31 20.85
C GLN A 949 5.45 -12.75 22.07
N MET A 950 5.14 -14.05 22.21
CA MET A 950 4.45 -14.62 23.37
C MET A 950 5.43 -15.30 24.32
N LYS A 951 5.09 -15.44 25.61
CA LYS A 951 5.95 -16.16 26.57
C LYS A 951 6.21 -17.62 26.15
N PRO A 952 7.35 -18.22 26.54
CA PRO A 952 7.59 -19.65 26.32
C PRO A 952 6.47 -20.50 26.92
N THR A 953 6.18 -21.64 26.31
CA THR A 953 5.23 -22.59 26.90
C THR A 953 6.00 -23.51 27.84
N LYS A 954 5.64 -23.52 29.12
CA LYS A 954 6.27 -24.39 30.12
C LYS A 954 5.65 -25.77 30.01
N VAL A 955 6.46 -26.77 29.69
CA VAL A 955 5.99 -28.14 29.48
C VAL A 955 6.65 -29.11 30.44
N LEU A 956 5.94 -30.20 30.74
CA LEU A 956 6.51 -31.37 31.37
C LEU A 956 7.05 -32.31 30.30
N LYS A 957 8.35 -32.56 30.28
CA LYS A 957 8.96 -33.56 29.40
C LYS A 957 9.23 -34.86 30.13
N LYS A 958 8.95 -35.98 29.46
CA LYS A 958 9.34 -37.33 29.89
C LYS A 958 10.51 -37.82 29.05
N LYS A 959 11.56 -38.30 29.72
CA LYS A 959 12.69 -38.98 29.05
C LYS A 959 12.48 -40.49 29.10
N LEU A 960 12.32 -41.10 27.92
CA LEU A 960 12.21 -42.54 27.75
C LEU A 960 13.57 -43.12 27.40
N ARG A 961 13.93 -44.25 28.02
CA ARG A 961 15.13 -45.00 27.67
C ARG A 961 14.82 -46.47 27.46
N LEU A 962 15.32 -46.99 26.36
CA LEU A 962 15.35 -48.41 26.06
C LEU A 962 16.80 -48.90 26.11
N GLU A 963 17.10 -49.79 27.06
CA GLU A 963 18.40 -50.45 27.19
C GLU A 963 18.34 -51.84 26.59
N LEU A 964 19.27 -52.13 25.67
CA LEU A 964 19.53 -53.44 25.11
C LEU A 964 20.97 -53.85 25.46
N ALA A 965 21.29 -55.13 25.31
CA ALA A 965 22.61 -55.68 25.68
C ALA A 965 23.81 -54.96 25.02
N SER A 966 23.60 -54.29 23.88
CA SER A 966 24.64 -53.64 23.07
C SER A 966 24.31 -52.20 22.65
N ASN A 967 23.12 -51.68 22.95
CA ASN A 967 22.68 -50.35 22.49
C ASN A 967 21.74 -49.69 23.52
N THR A 968 21.82 -48.37 23.62
CA THR A 968 20.90 -47.55 24.43
C THR A 968 20.22 -46.52 23.53
N PHE A 969 18.89 -46.45 23.58
CA PHE A 969 18.11 -45.47 22.85
C PHE A 969 17.36 -44.56 23.81
N GLU A 970 17.36 -43.26 23.54
CA GLU A 970 16.68 -42.26 24.35
C GLU A 970 15.74 -41.40 23.50
N TRP A 971 14.57 -41.07 24.06
CA TRP A 971 13.59 -40.16 23.45
C TRP A 971 13.06 -39.18 24.48
N GLU A 972 12.67 -38.00 24.01
CA GLU A 972 11.96 -37.01 24.81
C GLU A 972 10.55 -36.81 24.25
N LEU A 973 9.56 -36.82 25.15
CA LEU A 973 8.16 -36.55 24.83
C LEU A 973 7.67 -35.38 25.65
N VAL A 974 6.84 -34.55 25.03
CA VAL A 974 6.08 -33.53 25.75
C VAL A 974 4.84 -34.21 26.32
N ASP A 975 4.84 -34.39 27.64
CA ASP A 975 3.85 -35.17 28.38
C ASP A 975 2.63 -34.35 28.80
N GLY A 976 2.83 -33.05 29.04
CA GLY A 976 1.80 -32.11 29.45
C GLY A 976 2.26 -30.67 29.32
N ILE A 977 1.30 -29.75 29.32
CA ILE A 977 1.54 -28.30 29.40
C ILE A 977 1.31 -27.88 30.85
N ILE A 978 2.33 -27.29 31.48
CA ILE A 978 2.28 -26.79 32.85
C ILE A 978 1.73 -25.36 32.85
N GLU A 979 2.25 -24.53 31.93
CA GLU A 979 1.84 -23.14 31.77
C GLU A 979 1.74 -22.80 30.28
N HIS A 980 0.58 -22.30 29.87
CA HIS A 980 0.32 -21.89 28.49
C HIS A 980 1.13 -20.65 28.11
N GLY A 981 1.62 -20.64 26.87
CA GLY A 981 2.35 -19.55 26.25
C GLY A 981 1.99 -19.47 24.77
N PHE A 982 2.99 -19.58 23.89
CA PHE A 982 2.80 -19.52 22.44
C PHE A 982 1.97 -20.67 21.85
N ASP A 983 1.76 -21.77 22.59
CA ASP A 983 0.95 -22.92 22.16
C ASP A 983 -0.52 -22.56 21.88
N LEU A 984 -1.04 -21.51 22.52
CA LEU A 984 -2.41 -21.02 22.30
C LEU A 984 -2.64 -20.57 20.85
N ILE A 985 -1.59 -20.10 20.17
CA ILE A 985 -1.66 -19.67 18.76
C ILE A 985 -0.99 -20.67 17.81
N LEU A 986 0.03 -21.39 18.28
CA LEU A 986 0.77 -22.39 17.52
C LEU A 986 0.85 -23.72 18.30
N PRO A 987 -0.23 -24.53 18.28
CA PRO A 987 -0.31 -25.74 19.09
C PRO A 987 0.66 -26.81 18.61
N PHE A 988 1.24 -27.53 19.56
CA PHE A 988 2.10 -28.69 19.31
C PHE A 988 1.49 -29.96 19.94
N LYS A 989 2.01 -31.11 19.52
CA LYS A 989 1.48 -32.40 19.96
C LYS A 989 1.94 -32.74 21.39
N VAL A 990 0.99 -32.97 22.27
CA VAL A 990 1.21 -33.51 23.63
C VAL A 990 0.91 -35.01 23.61
N GLN A 991 1.76 -35.82 24.25
CA GLN A 991 1.66 -37.27 24.24
C GLN A 991 1.98 -37.84 25.62
N HIS A 992 1.01 -38.52 26.22
CA HIS A 992 1.11 -39.05 27.58
C HIS A 992 1.45 -40.55 27.59
N LEU A 993 2.30 -40.97 28.54
CA LEU A 993 2.61 -42.38 28.83
C LEU A 993 2.82 -42.61 30.34
N GLU A 994 2.21 -43.64 30.89
CA GLU A 994 2.30 -44.01 32.31
C GLU A 994 3.06 -45.33 32.57
N GLY A 995 3.42 -45.57 33.83
CA GLY A 995 3.92 -46.86 34.31
C GLY A 995 5.20 -47.35 33.61
N LYS A 996 5.20 -48.63 33.21
CA LYS A 996 6.31 -49.28 32.49
C LYS A 996 5.93 -49.49 31.02
N PRO A 997 6.05 -48.45 30.17
CA PRO A 997 5.69 -48.57 28.77
C PRO A 997 6.49 -49.69 28.10
N PHE A 998 5.87 -50.38 27.15
CA PHE A 998 6.47 -51.50 26.43
C PHE A 998 6.27 -51.34 24.93
N VAL A 999 7.17 -51.95 24.17
CA VAL A 999 7.06 -52.00 22.70
C VAL A 999 5.95 -52.97 22.32
N ALA A 1000 4.79 -52.43 21.92
CA ALA A 1000 3.63 -53.20 21.52
C ALA A 1000 3.78 -53.76 20.09
N SER A 1001 4.38 -52.98 19.19
CA SER A 1001 4.74 -53.47 17.86
C SER A 1001 5.97 -52.75 17.30
N VAL A 1002 6.67 -53.43 16.40
CA VAL A 1002 7.83 -52.90 15.70
C VAL A 1002 7.57 -53.00 14.21
N ASP A 1003 7.78 -51.88 13.52
CA ASP A 1003 7.73 -51.82 12.06
C ASP A 1003 9.08 -51.33 11.53
N ILE A 1004 9.60 -52.01 10.50
CA ILE A 1004 10.81 -51.58 9.81
C ILE A 1004 10.41 -51.09 8.43
N LYS A 1005 10.69 -49.81 8.17
CA LYS A 1005 10.61 -49.27 6.81
C LYS A 1005 11.99 -49.02 6.26
N LEU A 1006 12.27 -49.60 5.08
CA LEU A 1006 13.42 -49.23 4.29
C LEU A 1006 13.17 -47.86 3.69
N VAL A 1007 13.77 -46.84 4.28
CA VAL A 1007 13.66 -45.46 3.82
C VAL A 1007 14.93 -45.06 3.06
N PRO A 1008 14.85 -44.08 2.16
CA PRO A 1008 16.03 -43.46 1.59
C PRO A 1008 17.01 -42.99 2.68
N LYS A 1009 18.32 -43.11 2.45
CA LYS A 1009 19.35 -42.66 3.40
C LYS A 1009 19.20 -41.18 3.73
N MET A 1010 18.84 -40.38 2.72
CA MET A 1010 18.49 -38.99 2.85
C MET A 1010 17.14 -38.72 2.20
N VAL A 1011 16.35 -37.81 2.79
CA VAL A 1011 15.11 -37.32 2.17
C VAL A 1011 15.48 -36.45 0.96
N PRO A 1012 14.84 -36.63 -0.21
CA PRO A 1012 15.07 -35.76 -1.36
C PRO A 1012 14.77 -34.30 -0.99
N PHE A 1013 15.39 -33.36 -1.70
CA PHE A 1013 15.05 -31.96 -1.48
C PHE A 1013 13.62 -31.68 -1.94
N THR A 1014 12.85 -30.96 -1.14
CA THR A 1014 11.74 -30.12 -1.63
C THR A 1014 12.29 -28.77 -2.09
N GLN A 1015 11.51 -27.99 -2.85
CA GLN A 1015 11.90 -26.61 -3.19
C GLN A 1015 12.31 -25.81 -1.94
N GLY A 1016 11.52 -25.92 -0.87
CA GLY A 1016 11.75 -25.24 0.39
C GLY A 1016 12.99 -25.68 1.15
N SER A 1017 13.28 -26.99 1.20
CA SER A 1017 14.49 -27.50 1.85
C SER A 1017 15.77 -27.16 1.07
N LEU A 1018 15.70 -27.09 -0.27
CA LEU A 1018 16.81 -26.67 -1.11
C LEU A 1018 17.14 -25.19 -0.88
N ILE A 1019 16.10 -24.34 -0.82
CA ILE A 1019 16.25 -22.90 -0.54
C ILE A 1019 16.83 -22.66 0.86
N LYS A 1020 16.37 -23.42 1.87
CA LYS A 1020 16.95 -23.35 3.21
C LYS A 1020 18.45 -23.69 3.19
N GLN A 1021 18.83 -24.74 2.48
CA GLN A 1021 20.24 -25.11 2.33
C GLN A 1021 21.06 -24.05 1.58
N MET A 1022 20.47 -23.42 0.56
CA MET A 1022 21.08 -22.28 -0.14
C MET A 1022 21.39 -21.14 0.83
N GLN A 1023 20.44 -20.76 1.69
CA GLN A 1023 20.67 -19.74 2.72
C GLN A 1023 21.75 -20.16 3.73
N GLU A 1024 21.66 -21.37 4.29
CA GLU A 1024 22.62 -21.87 5.29
C GLU A 1024 24.07 -21.91 4.77
N ARG A 1025 24.24 -22.10 3.46
CA ARG A 1025 25.54 -22.15 2.80
C ARG A 1025 25.99 -20.80 2.21
N GLY A 1026 25.16 -19.77 2.28
CA GLY A 1026 25.46 -18.43 1.74
C GLY A 1026 25.37 -18.32 0.22
N LEU A 1027 24.60 -19.19 -0.45
CA LEU A 1027 24.45 -19.20 -1.90
C LEU A 1027 23.13 -18.56 -2.34
N GLY A 1028 23.22 -17.45 -3.07
CA GLY A 1028 22.07 -16.68 -3.52
C GLY A 1028 21.51 -15.75 -2.44
N ARG A 1029 20.38 -15.12 -2.73
CA ARG A 1029 19.75 -14.07 -1.92
C ARG A 1029 18.23 -14.22 -1.92
N PRO A 1030 17.51 -13.58 -0.98
CA PRO A 1030 16.05 -13.54 -0.96
C PRO A 1030 15.38 -13.28 -2.32
N SER A 1031 15.96 -12.40 -3.15
CA SER A 1031 15.47 -12.08 -4.49
C SER A 1031 15.69 -13.18 -5.54
N THR A 1032 16.63 -14.12 -5.31
CA THR A 1032 17.05 -15.11 -6.32
C THR A 1032 16.68 -16.55 -5.99
N TYR A 1033 16.39 -16.89 -4.73
CA TYR A 1033 16.11 -18.27 -4.30
C TYR A 1033 15.07 -19.00 -5.15
N ALA A 1034 13.85 -18.45 -5.25
CA ALA A 1034 12.77 -19.07 -6.01
C ALA A 1034 13.10 -19.14 -7.52
N LYS A 1035 13.76 -18.10 -8.06
CA LYS A 1035 14.14 -18.02 -9.47
C LYS A 1035 15.15 -19.10 -9.86
N ILE A 1036 16.12 -19.38 -9.00
CA ILE A 1036 17.15 -20.42 -9.23
C ILE A 1036 16.49 -21.80 -9.31
N VAL A 1037 15.62 -22.13 -8.36
CA VAL A 1037 14.89 -23.43 -8.37
C VAL A 1037 14.01 -23.56 -9.61
N GLN A 1038 13.30 -22.48 -9.98
CA GLN A 1038 12.45 -22.44 -11.17
C GLN A 1038 13.26 -22.65 -12.46
N ASN A 1039 14.40 -21.97 -12.60
CA ASN A 1039 15.28 -22.14 -13.76
C ASN A 1039 15.76 -23.60 -13.91
N LEU A 1040 16.12 -24.27 -12.80
CA LEU A 1040 16.52 -25.68 -12.84
C LEU A 1040 15.40 -26.61 -13.33
N LEU A 1041 14.15 -26.32 -12.96
CA LEU A 1041 12.97 -27.05 -13.41
C LEU A 1041 12.67 -26.79 -14.90
N GLU A 1042 12.64 -25.51 -15.31
CA GLU A 1042 12.33 -25.10 -16.69
C GLU A 1042 13.34 -25.63 -17.70
N ARG A 1043 14.63 -25.70 -17.32
CA ARG A 1043 15.71 -26.26 -18.15
C ARG A 1043 15.71 -27.79 -18.17
N GLY A 1044 14.85 -28.43 -17.38
CA GLY A 1044 14.75 -29.89 -17.28
C GLY A 1044 15.96 -30.54 -16.62
N TYR A 1045 16.74 -29.79 -15.81
CA TYR A 1045 17.88 -30.33 -15.06
C TYR A 1045 17.42 -31.12 -13.84
N ILE A 1046 16.35 -30.65 -13.22
CA ILE A 1046 15.65 -31.34 -12.15
C ILE A 1046 14.18 -31.52 -12.54
N VAL A 1047 13.54 -32.51 -11.94
CA VAL A 1047 12.09 -32.74 -12.07
C VAL A 1047 11.47 -32.83 -10.69
N GLN A 1048 10.27 -32.31 -10.57
CA GLN A 1048 9.47 -32.42 -9.36
C GLN A 1048 8.53 -33.63 -9.45
N ARG A 1049 8.57 -34.51 -8.45
CA ARG A 1049 7.65 -35.65 -8.28
C ARG A 1049 7.01 -35.56 -6.89
N GLY A 1050 5.73 -35.18 -6.85
CA GLY A 1050 5.09 -34.76 -5.59
C GLY A 1050 5.73 -33.47 -5.07
N GLU A 1051 6.14 -33.46 -3.80
CA GLU A 1051 6.86 -32.32 -3.19
C GLU A 1051 8.38 -32.36 -3.40
N TYR A 1052 8.91 -33.49 -3.90
CA TYR A 1052 10.34 -33.79 -3.97
C TYR A 1052 10.96 -33.49 -5.33
N LEU A 1053 12.22 -33.07 -5.32
CA LEU A 1053 13.06 -32.73 -6.46
C LEU A 1053 14.10 -33.84 -6.71
N PHE A 1054 14.26 -34.20 -7.98
CA PHE A 1054 15.20 -35.22 -8.42
C PHE A 1054 15.99 -34.74 -9.63
N ALA A 1055 17.28 -35.08 -9.70
CA ALA A 1055 18.11 -34.77 -10.86
C ALA A 1055 17.77 -35.66 -12.07
N THR A 1056 17.68 -35.06 -13.25
CA THR A 1056 17.47 -35.77 -14.51
C THR A 1056 18.79 -36.31 -15.09
N ALA A 1057 18.70 -37.20 -16.08
CA ALA A 1057 19.88 -37.64 -16.83
C ALA A 1057 20.56 -36.48 -17.57
N LEU A 1058 19.78 -35.50 -18.05
CA LEU A 1058 20.30 -34.28 -18.66
C LEU A 1058 21.08 -33.45 -17.64
N GLY A 1059 20.47 -33.15 -16.48
CA GLY A 1059 21.10 -32.37 -15.42
C GLY A 1059 22.43 -32.97 -14.96
N ARG A 1060 22.49 -34.31 -14.79
CA ARG A 1060 23.75 -35.01 -14.47
C ARG A 1060 24.83 -34.83 -15.52
N ARG A 1061 24.50 -35.04 -16.80
CA ARG A 1061 25.49 -34.89 -17.88
C ARG A 1061 26.00 -33.46 -17.98
N VAL A 1062 25.10 -32.48 -17.85
CA VAL A 1062 25.46 -31.05 -17.85
C VAL A 1062 26.36 -30.71 -16.68
N PHE A 1063 26.00 -31.12 -15.46
CA PHE A 1063 26.82 -30.85 -14.27
C PHE A 1063 28.19 -31.52 -14.34
N LEU A 1064 28.27 -32.80 -14.73
CA LEU A 1064 29.55 -33.50 -14.88
C LEU A 1064 30.46 -32.82 -15.91
N TRP A 1065 29.90 -32.43 -17.05
CA TRP A 1065 30.65 -31.71 -18.09
C TRP A 1065 31.17 -30.36 -17.58
N LEU A 1066 30.35 -29.58 -16.89
CA LEU A 1066 30.76 -28.31 -16.28
C LEU A 1066 31.82 -28.51 -15.20
N ASN A 1067 31.68 -29.53 -14.36
CA ASN A 1067 32.62 -29.81 -13.28
C ASN A 1067 33.98 -30.31 -13.80
N GLU A 1068 34.01 -30.97 -14.96
CA GLU A 1068 35.24 -31.42 -15.62
C GLU A 1068 35.98 -30.27 -16.33
N HIS A 1069 35.26 -29.37 -17.00
CA HIS A 1069 35.86 -28.33 -17.85
C HIS A 1069 36.00 -26.97 -17.15
N TYR A 1070 35.15 -26.67 -16.16
CA TYR A 1070 35.11 -25.41 -15.42
C TYR A 1070 34.88 -25.67 -13.91
N PRO A 1071 35.79 -26.43 -13.25
CA PRO A 1071 35.60 -26.87 -11.87
C PRO A 1071 35.40 -25.72 -10.88
N ASN A 1072 36.08 -24.59 -11.07
CA ASN A 1072 35.94 -23.41 -10.20
C ASN A 1072 34.53 -22.80 -10.30
N PHE A 1073 33.94 -22.74 -11.50
CA PHE A 1073 32.59 -22.22 -11.73
C PHE A 1073 31.47 -23.22 -11.42
N ALA A 1074 31.81 -24.50 -11.28
CA ALA A 1074 30.92 -25.52 -10.71
C ALA A 1074 30.97 -25.56 -9.17
N SER A 1075 31.98 -24.92 -8.56
CA SER A 1075 32.24 -24.95 -7.13
C SER A 1075 31.34 -24.00 -6.33
N GLU A 1076 30.95 -24.48 -5.16
CA GLU A 1076 30.27 -23.69 -4.12
C GLU A 1076 31.15 -22.53 -3.62
N LEU A 1077 32.47 -22.76 -3.49
CA LEU A 1077 33.41 -21.84 -2.87
C LEU A 1077 33.53 -20.52 -3.62
N LEU A 1078 33.74 -20.57 -4.95
CA LEU A 1078 33.84 -19.38 -5.79
C LEU A 1078 32.54 -18.57 -5.75
N THR A 1079 31.39 -19.26 -5.79
CA THR A 1079 30.08 -18.61 -5.75
C THR A 1079 29.88 -17.84 -4.46
N ARG A 1080 30.28 -18.42 -3.32
CA ARG A 1080 30.20 -17.77 -2.01
C ARG A 1080 31.15 -16.59 -1.92
N GLU A 1081 32.39 -16.74 -2.39
CA GLU A 1081 33.38 -15.66 -2.41
C GLU A 1081 32.89 -14.44 -3.23
N LEU A 1082 32.28 -14.67 -4.40
CA LEU A 1082 31.71 -13.60 -5.22
C LEU A 1082 30.51 -12.91 -4.55
N GLU A 1083 29.70 -13.65 -3.79
CA GLU A 1083 28.60 -13.08 -3.00
C GLU A 1083 29.14 -12.24 -1.83
N GLU A 1084 30.12 -12.74 -1.08
CA GLU A 1084 30.77 -12.01 0.01
C GLU A 1084 31.43 -10.71 -0.49
N LYS A 1085 32.12 -10.77 -1.64
CA LYS A 1085 32.70 -9.58 -2.30
C LYS A 1085 31.64 -8.60 -2.77
N SER A 1086 30.46 -9.08 -3.20
CA SER A 1086 29.34 -8.21 -3.53
C SER A 1086 28.80 -7.48 -2.29
N ASP A 1087 28.77 -8.15 -1.13
CA ASP A 1087 28.37 -7.53 0.14
C ASP A 1087 29.42 -6.51 0.64
N LEU A 1088 30.72 -6.75 0.39
CA LEU A 1088 31.77 -5.76 0.64
C LEU A 1088 31.54 -4.50 -0.20
N ILE A 1089 31.18 -4.63 -1.48
CA ILE A 1089 30.85 -3.48 -2.34
C ILE A 1089 29.62 -2.74 -1.79
N GLU A 1090 28.61 -3.47 -1.34
CA GLU A 1090 27.39 -2.90 -0.76
C GLU A 1090 27.66 -2.04 0.47
N ARG A 1091 28.63 -2.45 1.31
CA ARG A 1091 29.11 -1.66 2.46
C ARG A 1091 30.13 -0.58 2.12
N GLY A 1092 30.56 -0.49 0.86
CA GLY A 1092 31.61 0.44 0.42
C GLY A 1092 33.03 0.03 0.85
N GLU A 1093 33.23 -1.24 1.21
CA GLU A 1093 34.51 -1.82 1.66
C GLU A 1093 35.37 -2.35 0.49
N MET A 1094 34.79 -2.50 -0.71
CA MET A 1094 35.47 -2.98 -1.93
C MET A 1094 35.01 -2.20 -3.17
N ASP A 1095 35.91 -1.97 -4.14
CA ASP A 1095 35.54 -1.39 -5.43
C ASP A 1095 34.94 -2.45 -6.37
N HIS A 1096 33.78 -2.14 -6.94
CA HIS A 1096 33.09 -2.99 -7.91
C HIS A 1096 33.91 -3.29 -9.18
N GLN A 1097 34.75 -2.36 -9.64
CA GLN A 1097 35.57 -2.57 -10.84
C GLN A 1097 36.65 -3.62 -10.60
N GLU A 1098 37.18 -3.72 -9.38
CA GLU A 1098 38.14 -4.76 -9.00
C GLU A 1098 37.50 -6.15 -9.10
N LEU A 1099 36.27 -6.30 -8.59
CA LEU A 1099 35.53 -7.55 -8.67
C LEU A 1099 35.26 -7.96 -10.13
N ILE A 1100 34.78 -7.02 -10.96
CA ILE A 1100 34.51 -7.27 -12.39
C ILE A 1100 35.81 -7.66 -13.11
N ARG A 1101 36.92 -6.95 -12.86
CA ARG A 1101 38.24 -7.27 -13.42
C ARG A 1101 38.70 -8.67 -13.05
N SER A 1102 38.54 -9.04 -11.78
CA SER A 1102 38.94 -10.37 -11.28
C SER A 1102 38.21 -11.50 -12.02
N LEU A 1103 36.92 -11.31 -12.35
CA LEU A 1103 36.18 -12.28 -13.15
C LEU A 1103 36.65 -12.26 -14.61
N ARG A 1104 36.89 -11.08 -15.19
CA ARG A 1104 37.30 -10.96 -16.60
C ARG A 1104 38.64 -11.64 -16.89
N LEU A 1105 39.56 -11.63 -15.92
CA LEU A 1105 40.88 -12.25 -15.99
C LEU A 1105 40.89 -13.73 -15.60
N SER A 1106 39.72 -14.31 -15.28
CA SER A 1106 39.61 -15.72 -14.90
C SER A 1106 39.67 -16.66 -16.11
N GLU A 1107 39.81 -17.96 -15.80
CA GLU A 1107 39.82 -19.06 -16.79
C GLU A 1107 38.54 -19.14 -17.66
N LEU A 1108 37.47 -18.43 -17.29
CA LEU A 1108 36.23 -18.40 -18.05
C LEU A 1108 36.39 -17.72 -19.42
N PHE A 1109 37.30 -16.75 -19.50
CA PHE A 1109 37.53 -15.92 -20.69
C PHE A 1109 38.89 -16.17 -21.36
N SER A 1110 39.67 -17.13 -20.84
CA SER A 1110 40.84 -17.70 -21.51
C SER A 1110 40.43 -18.83 -22.45
#